data_AF-A0A6G2U8T1-F1
#
_entry.id   AF-A0A6G2U8T1-F1
#
_cell.length_a   1.000
_cell.length_b   1.000
_cell.length_c   1.000
_cell.angle_alpha   90.00
_cell.angle_beta   90.00
_cell.angle_gamma   90.00
#
_symmetry.space_group_name_H-M   'P 1'
#
loop_
_entity.id
_entity.type
_entity.pdbx_description
1 polymer ?
#
loop_
_entity_poly.entity_id
_entity_poly.type
_entity_poly.pdbx_seq_one_letter_code
_entity_poly.pdbx_strand_id
1 'polypeptide(L)'
;MSTTTRDEVLAVEQEAVDRAYDCYTARLAEMSGTSAAMASASGKDGIANRFEAEARAAAYDGLGDEALVFTRVDVPEEPGAAPRPWYIGRRGVQDASNEPVVLLWTSPLAKKWREALPENPGEVVLRRQLRCVQRVVEGYFDEIAPPVSEPAPPSVPKPRQTTDDDRTQTPPEAPAPARAERRAPAPTPGDIVVRRRRKPLQPDDFLLRELQRSRGGRMRDIVETIRRDQMDLVTGSPSDVLVVQGGPGTGKSAVGLHRVTWLVNSDHFKAQDILVIGPHQRFLDYVGQVLPTLGTRDVNAVQLSRLWEGEILGTDSPRARLVKSDERMAAVLRRRVANDYRPEALDDLTVVPAFEGDESAIVVTAGSTTLRVPRSEILTLLGQAHESDGPYRERRDRFRGLLVDRLLQELAVMAPRRGQAGTIRRDLERNRRVERLIERVWPSPGPREALRSLYDSPDLLRGCADGILDEDEQAALLRARAASADADPWTLDDHVCLEELQVLISGDTPRRYGHIVVDEAQDLTPMQARALRRRCAAGGSMTVLGDLAQATGPHIPTNWDRIGALLSDHGDWRVAELNTSYRVPAEIMEFVAPLARAVAPDLPYPQAVREAGEDAVRTVATEPWKLLDDTVAQVSRLVGTSDGSTLRSVAVIVPDDSDWLDAISRRIDGGGDIGERNREAVSVLAATQAKGMEYDHVLVIEPATIADRGPAGLRQLYVALTRSTQSLTVLHTAPLPDALIGSGDNGEAAAAGARPEEAAARLPRIGTDVRVEVVGRAPGGRYRVKPLSPVIDRPLVLTVRHGSVLPQQGEKLDCWVFANETNQTVLAADQRGRSPVSERMAGRYGAALDVLGELIENNGDVPDARSRLSELQGMAHRILRRDQADWVDVLHLFGEPSRDELGVLRDLTATTQRALKDGTLDAGRLKEELAASGWAVPLAEARRVLQTRFAAEAGEHPDDEAAAAAPVAPRHPEQKEEVQMTTADTTSAAPAPTAQEGFLRALEAAADADRTCKKHEAIRHALKSSLLWADLQPTDSPVVDVSCVTERGLFLYEALGAGCSTYADLRSGATRLLEINHTLPTPADSLYLVLPEPPADEWSADTVRDVFHVHLIWRSPEGWGGRDTDIALGSSGA
;
A
#
# COMPACT_ATOMS: atom_id res chain seq x y z
N MET A 1 36.89 10.68 -51.42
CA MET A 1 37.10 10.38 -49.98
C MET A 1 35.94 9.51 -49.53
N SER A 2 36.30 8.42 -48.87
CA SER A 2 35.51 7.20 -48.65
C SER A 2 34.15 7.44 -47.99
N THR A 3 33.10 6.86 -48.58
CA THR A 3 31.85 6.54 -47.88
C THR A 3 32.16 5.50 -46.82
N THR A 4 32.41 5.93 -45.59
CA THR A 4 32.61 5.04 -44.44
C THR A 4 31.39 4.14 -44.32
N THR A 5 31.57 2.83 -44.52
CA THR A 5 30.47 1.88 -44.35
C THR A 5 30.05 1.85 -42.88
N ARG A 6 28.77 1.61 -42.58
CA ARG A 6 28.25 1.61 -41.19
C ARG A 6 29.07 0.69 -40.28
N ASP A 7 29.58 -0.41 -40.83
CA ASP A 7 30.41 -1.40 -40.14
C ASP A 7 31.82 -0.86 -39.81
N GLU A 8 32.41 -0.03 -40.68
CA GLU A 8 33.68 0.66 -40.40
C GLU A 8 33.52 1.63 -39.23
N VAL A 9 32.39 2.36 -39.17
CA VAL A 9 32.12 3.25 -38.02
C VAL A 9 31.98 2.44 -36.74
N LEU A 10 31.19 1.36 -36.75
CA LEU A 10 31.04 0.48 -35.58
C LEU A 10 32.38 -0.11 -35.11
N ALA A 11 33.25 -0.53 -36.03
CA ALA A 11 34.58 -1.04 -35.68
C ALA A 11 35.46 0.02 -34.99
N VAL A 12 35.43 1.27 -35.48
CA VAL A 12 36.17 2.38 -34.86
C VAL A 12 35.63 2.72 -33.46
N GLU A 13 34.31 2.76 -33.31
CA GLU A 13 33.69 3.00 -32.00
C GLU A 13 33.97 1.83 -31.04
N GLN A 14 33.97 0.59 -31.52
CA GLN A 14 34.30 -0.61 -30.75
C GLN A 14 35.74 -0.52 -30.20
N GLU A 15 36.72 -0.18 -31.04
CA GLU A 15 38.12 -0.03 -30.61
C GLU A 15 38.28 1.05 -29.52
N ALA A 16 37.54 2.16 -29.65
CA ALA A 16 37.57 3.22 -28.64
C ALA A 16 36.90 2.81 -27.32
N VAL A 17 35.78 2.09 -27.38
CA VAL A 17 35.10 1.54 -26.20
C VAL A 17 35.96 0.48 -25.51
N ASP A 18 36.63 -0.39 -26.28
CA ASP A 18 37.58 -1.37 -25.72
C ASP A 18 38.72 -0.66 -24.99
N ARG A 19 39.33 0.38 -25.59
CA ARG A 19 40.34 1.21 -24.91
C ARG A 19 39.81 1.82 -23.61
N ALA A 20 38.57 2.32 -23.61
CA ALA A 20 37.96 2.89 -22.41
C ALA A 20 37.78 1.83 -21.30
N TYR A 21 37.35 0.61 -21.65
CA TYR A 21 37.23 -0.50 -20.71
C TYR A 21 38.57 -1.00 -20.18
N ASP A 22 39.61 -1.02 -21.02
CA ASP A 22 40.97 -1.37 -20.60
C ASP A 22 41.51 -0.36 -19.59
N CYS A 23 41.35 0.94 -19.86
CA CYS A 23 41.72 2.00 -18.90
C CYS A 23 40.90 1.91 -17.61
N TYR A 24 39.59 1.66 -17.70
CA TYR A 24 38.72 1.46 -16.53
C TYR A 24 39.19 0.28 -15.67
N THR A 25 39.47 -0.86 -16.30
CA THR A 25 39.91 -2.09 -15.61
C THR A 25 41.29 -1.90 -15.00
N ALA A 26 42.22 -1.25 -15.71
CA ALA A 26 43.55 -0.93 -15.19
C ALA A 26 43.47 0.01 -13.97
N ARG A 27 42.62 1.04 -14.04
CA ARG A 27 42.40 1.95 -12.91
C ARG A 27 41.78 1.26 -11.71
N LEU A 28 40.79 0.39 -11.94
CA LEU A 28 40.18 -0.41 -10.89
C LEU A 28 41.22 -1.33 -10.22
N ALA A 29 42.06 -1.99 -11.02
CA ALA A 29 43.15 -2.85 -10.53
C ALA A 29 44.21 -2.06 -9.73
N GLU A 30 44.52 -0.84 -10.13
CA GLU A 30 45.41 0.07 -9.39
C GLU A 30 44.81 0.46 -8.03
N MET A 31 43.52 0.81 -8.02
CA MET A 31 42.78 1.18 -6.81
C MET A 31 42.68 0.00 -5.83
N SER A 32 42.44 -1.21 -6.33
CA SER A 32 42.34 -2.43 -5.51
C SER A 32 43.70 -3.00 -5.09
N GLY A 33 44.73 -2.92 -5.95
CA GLY A 33 46.02 -3.60 -5.76
C GLY A 33 47.11 -2.77 -5.09
N THR A 34 47.33 -1.53 -5.55
CA THR A 34 48.49 -0.71 -5.15
C THR A 34 48.26 -0.02 -3.80
N SER A 35 47.01 0.33 -3.50
CA SER A 35 46.65 1.00 -2.25
C SER A 35 46.61 0.02 -1.05
N ALA A 36 46.24 -1.24 -1.28
CA ALA A 36 46.26 -2.28 -0.23
C ALA A 36 47.70 -2.70 0.16
N ALA A 37 48.62 -2.71 -0.81
CA ALA A 37 50.04 -3.02 -0.57
C ALA A 37 50.78 -1.90 0.17
N MET A 38 50.54 -0.62 -0.16
CA MET A 38 51.17 0.52 0.55
C MET A 38 50.55 0.80 1.93
N ALA A 39 49.25 0.57 2.11
CA ALA A 39 48.59 0.72 3.42
C ALA A 39 49.09 -0.32 4.46
N SER A 40 49.76 -1.38 4.02
CA SER A 40 50.28 -2.45 4.90
C SER A 40 51.59 -2.10 5.62
N ALA A 41 52.17 -0.91 5.40
CA ALA A 41 53.51 -0.58 5.90
C ALA A 41 53.57 0.24 7.21
N SER A 42 52.45 0.63 7.83
CA SER A 42 52.50 1.36 9.13
C SER A 42 51.20 1.30 9.94
N GLY A 43 51.25 0.67 11.13
CA GLY A 43 50.38 0.94 12.28
C GLY A 43 48.86 0.89 12.11
N LYS A 44 48.12 1.31 13.16
CA LYS A 44 46.63 1.34 13.23
C LYS A 44 45.98 2.09 12.05
N ASP A 45 46.68 3.03 11.42
CA ASP A 45 46.20 3.82 10.28
C ASP A 45 46.21 3.02 8.96
N GLY A 46 47.03 1.97 8.86
CA GLY A 46 47.11 1.10 7.68
C GLY A 46 45.84 0.29 7.41
N ILE A 47 45.13 -0.11 8.48
CA ILE A 47 43.85 -0.84 8.35
C ILE A 47 42.75 0.12 7.87
N ALA A 48 42.65 1.32 8.46
CA ALA A 48 41.68 2.33 8.04
C ALA A 48 41.89 2.78 6.59
N ASN A 49 43.15 3.04 6.19
CA ASN A 49 43.49 3.40 4.82
C ASN A 49 43.21 2.27 3.83
N ARG A 50 43.40 1.00 4.24
CA ARG A 50 43.03 -0.15 3.40
C ARG A 50 41.52 -0.24 3.21
N PHE A 51 40.74 -0.15 4.30
CA PHE A 51 39.28 -0.13 4.21
C PHE A 51 38.77 1.04 3.37
N GLU A 52 39.36 2.23 3.50
CA GLU A 52 39.01 3.37 2.64
C GLU A 52 39.38 3.13 1.18
N ALA A 53 40.54 2.52 0.89
CA ALA A 53 40.95 2.23 -0.47
C ALA A 53 40.09 1.13 -1.12
N GLU A 54 39.78 0.07 -0.39
CA GLU A 54 38.85 -0.99 -0.80
C GLU A 54 37.45 -0.42 -1.00
N ALA A 55 36.97 0.48 -0.14
CA ALA A 55 35.70 1.16 -0.31
C ALA A 55 35.69 2.07 -1.55
N ARG A 56 36.77 2.81 -1.83
CA ARG A 56 36.90 3.63 -3.06
C ARG A 56 36.94 2.76 -4.31
N ALA A 57 37.66 1.64 -4.28
CA ALA A 57 37.70 0.69 -5.39
C ALA A 57 36.32 0.07 -5.62
N ALA A 58 35.63 -0.36 -4.56
CA ALA A 58 34.28 -0.89 -4.64
C ALA A 58 33.28 0.15 -5.14
N ALA A 59 33.41 1.43 -4.77
CA ALA A 59 32.55 2.52 -5.26
C ALA A 59 32.80 2.86 -6.73
N TYR A 60 34.05 2.73 -7.19
CA TYR A 60 34.41 2.89 -8.59
C TYR A 60 33.90 1.70 -9.43
N ASP A 61 34.00 0.49 -8.87
CA ASP A 61 33.40 -0.73 -9.40
C ASP A 61 31.85 -0.66 -9.41
N GLY A 62 31.17 -1.50 -10.19
CA GLY A 62 29.69 -1.59 -10.18
C GLY A 62 28.96 -1.02 -11.39
N LEU A 63 29.56 -1.09 -12.57
CA LEU A 63 28.79 -0.98 -13.81
C LEU A 63 27.89 -2.20 -14.04
N GLY A 64 28.24 -3.38 -13.51
CA GLY A 64 27.49 -4.60 -13.78
C GLY A 64 27.45 -4.91 -15.28
N ASP A 65 26.24 -5.08 -15.83
CA ASP A 65 26.01 -5.30 -17.26
C ASP A 65 25.86 -4.00 -18.08
N GLU A 66 25.92 -2.83 -17.43
CA GLU A 66 25.71 -1.53 -18.08
C GLU A 66 26.95 -1.06 -18.86
N ALA A 67 26.69 -0.24 -19.89
CA ALA A 67 27.71 0.36 -20.72
C ALA A 67 28.49 1.48 -20.01
N LEU A 68 29.82 1.45 -20.15
CA LEU A 68 30.71 2.52 -19.68
C LEU A 68 30.51 3.81 -20.46
N VAL A 69 30.38 3.68 -21.78
CA VAL A 69 30.31 4.79 -22.74
C VAL A 69 29.01 4.68 -23.51
N PHE A 70 28.29 5.80 -23.62
CA PHE A 70 27.01 5.86 -24.34
C PHE A 70 26.91 7.07 -25.29
N THR A 71 27.82 8.04 -25.23
CA THR A 71 27.84 9.16 -26.18
C THR A 71 29.27 9.47 -26.62
N ARG A 72 29.44 9.81 -27.89
CA ARG A 72 30.62 10.45 -28.47
C ARG A 72 30.28 11.88 -28.92
N VAL A 73 31.19 12.81 -28.67
CA VAL A 73 31.09 14.21 -29.11
C VAL A 73 32.41 14.62 -29.74
N ASP A 74 32.37 15.20 -30.94
CA ASP A 74 33.56 15.76 -31.58
C ASP A 74 33.56 17.27 -31.41
N VAL A 75 34.58 17.80 -30.72
CA VAL A 75 34.69 19.22 -30.33
C VAL A 75 36.14 19.68 -30.52
N PRO A 76 36.40 20.89 -31.04
CA PRO A 76 37.76 21.42 -31.11
C PRO A 76 38.25 21.85 -29.72
N GLU A 77 39.51 21.56 -29.38
CA GLU A 77 40.10 21.96 -28.09
C GLU A 77 40.21 23.48 -27.94
N GLU A 78 40.46 24.17 -29.04
CA GLU A 78 40.52 25.62 -29.12
C GLU A 78 39.64 26.11 -30.28
N PRO A 79 39.05 27.33 -30.18
CA PRO A 79 38.26 27.90 -31.28
C PRO A 79 39.05 27.92 -32.59
N GLY A 80 38.63 27.12 -33.57
CA GLY A 80 39.26 27.01 -34.90
C GLY A 80 40.26 25.85 -35.06
N ALA A 81 40.52 25.05 -34.02
CA ALA A 81 41.31 23.83 -34.11
C ALA A 81 40.53 22.68 -34.80
N ALA A 82 41.23 21.60 -35.16
CA ALA A 82 40.57 20.39 -35.64
C ALA A 82 39.75 19.75 -34.51
N PRO A 83 38.51 19.29 -34.79
CA PRO A 83 37.70 18.64 -33.77
C PRO A 83 38.31 17.29 -33.36
N ARG A 84 38.35 17.03 -32.05
CA ARG A 84 38.79 15.74 -31.49
C ARG A 84 37.61 14.99 -30.87
N PRO A 85 37.62 13.63 -30.88
CA PRO A 85 36.56 12.85 -30.26
C PRO A 85 36.69 12.83 -28.74
N TRP A 86 35.56 13.02 -28.07
CA TRP A 86 35.37 12.90 -26.64
C TRP A 86 34.28 11.86 -26.36
N TYR A 87 34.53 10.96 -25.42
CA TYR A 87 33.55 9.98 -24.99
C TYR A 87 32.94 10.41 -23.66
N ILE A 88 31.62 10.32 -23.55
CA ILE A 88 30.87 10.61 -22.33
C ILE A 88 30.27 9.30 -21.81
N GLY A 89 30.38 9.10 -20.51
CA GLY A 89 30.03 7.84 -19.87
C GLY A 89 29.60 7.97 -18.42
N ARG A 90 29.28 6.80 -17.84
CA ARG A 90 28.80 6.65 -16.45
C ARG A 90 29.90 6.81 -15.41
N ARG A 91 31.16 6.74 -15.83
CA ARG A 91 32.34 6.96 -14.99
C ARG A 91 33.33 7.85 -15.71
N GLY A 92 33.98 8.71 -14.94
CA GLY A 92 35.19 9.39 -15.41
C GLY A 92 36.33 8.37 -15.46
N VAL A 93 36.91 8.17 -16.65
CA VAL A 93 38.04 7.24 -16.84
C VAL A 93 39.21 8.04 -17.40
N GLN A 94 40.38 7.85 -16.80
CA GLN A 94 41.64 8.44 -17.23
C GLN A 94 42.60 7.33 -17.65
N ASP A 95 43.49 7.64 -18.58
CA ASP A 95 44.58 6.74 -18.93
C ASP A 95 45.77 6.88 -17.96
N ALA A 96 46.84 6.13 -18.22
CA ALA A 96 48.06 6.13 -17.40
C ALA A 96 48.80 7.49 -17.36
N SER A 97 48.50 8.40 -18.29
CA SER A 97 49.06 9.76 -18.33
C SER A 97 48.15 10.79 -17.63
N ASN A 98 47.07 10.34 -17.00
CA ASN A 98 45.97 11.16 -16.47
C ASN A 98 45.20 11.96 -17.53
N GLU A 99 45.25 11.55 -18.81
CA GLU A 99 44.38 12.16 -19.82
C GLU A 99 42.96 11.56 -19.72
N PRO A 100 41.89 12.39 -19.74
CA PRO A 100 40.52 11.88 -19.72
C PRO A 100 40.21 11.10 -21.01
N VAL A 101 39.91 9.81 -20.86
CA VAL A 101 39.43 8.93 -21.93
C VAL A 101 37.91 8.95 -22.00
N VAL A 102 37.25 8.93 -20.83
CA VAL A 102 35.79 9.05 -20.71
C VAL A 102 35.47 10.18 -19.74
N LEU A 103 34.70 11.15 -20.20
CA LEU A 103 34.15 12.20 -19.36
C LEU A 103 32.92 11.70 -18.62
N LEU A 104 32.86 12.01 -17.34
CA LEU A 104 31.65 11.76 -16.56
C LEU A 104 30.51 12.63 -17.09
N TRP A 105 29.34 12.01 -17.28
CA TRP A 105 28.16 12.68 -17.85
C TRP A 105 27.66 13.89 -17.05
N THR A 106 27.95 13.95 -15.75
CA THR A 106 27.62 15.08 -14.87
C THR A 106 28.62 16.24 -14.97
N SER A 107 29.72 16.08 -15.71
CA SER A 107 30.74 17.14 -15.84
C SER A 107 30.20 18.38 -16.57
N PRO A 108 30.68 19.60 -16.25
CA PRO A 108 30.22 20.83 -16.90
C PRO A 108 30.37 20.83 -18.42
N LEU A 109 31.46 20.24 -18.94
CA LEU A 109 31.69 20.09 -20.38
C LEU A 109 30.68 19.12 -21.03
N ALA A 110 30.48 17.94 -20.43
CA ALA A 110 29.49 16.98 -20.91
C ALA A 110 28.08 17.56 -20.91
N LYS A 111 27.72 18.35 -19.89
CA LYS A 111 26.44 19.08 -19.83
C LYS A 111 26.31 20.04 -21.01
N LYS A 112 27.28 20.95 -21.19
CA LYS A 112 27.29 21.94 -22.28
C LYS A 112 27.12 21.27 -23.65
N TRP A 113 27.83 20.18 -23.91
CA TRP A 113 27.76 19.49 -25.20
C TRP A 113 26.49 18.69 -25.42
N ARG A 114 25.86 18.16 -24.38
CA ARG A 114 24.55 17.49 -24.48
C ARG A 114 23.39 18.48 -24.62
N GLU A 115 23.52 19.69 -24.10
CA GLU A 115 22.53 20.76 -24.26
C GLU A 115 22.54 21.41 -25.64
N ALA A 116 23.62 21.21 -26.42
CA ALA A 116 23.74 21.72 -27.78
C ALA A 116 22.59 21.23 -28.67
N LEU A 117 22.06 22.13 -29.50
CA LEU A 117 20.95 21.84 -30.42
C LEU A 117 21.47 21.60 -31.84
N PRO A 118 20.84 20.75 -32.65
CA PRO A 118 21.18 20.67 -34.08
C PRO A 118 21.07 22.01 -34.81
N GLU A 119 20.15 22.88 -34.37
CA GLU A 119 19.95 24.23 -34.91
C GLU A 119 20.97 25.26 -34.41
N ASN A 120 21.56 24.98 -33.24
CA ASN A 120 22.60 25.82 -32.63
C ASN A 120 23.61 24.91 -31.91
N PRO A 121 24.49 24.23 -32.68
CA PRO A 121 25.36 23.19 -32.13
C PRO A 121 26.53 23.77 -31.33
N GLY A 122 26.75 25.08 -31.39
CA GLY A 122 27.88 25.73 -30.75
C GLY A 122 29.20 25.19 -31.29
N GLU A 123 30.02 24.62 -30.42
CA GLU A 123 31.32 24.00 -30.74
C GLU A 123 31.22 22.51 -31.11
N VAL A 124 30.05 21.89 -30.98
CA VAL A 124 29.84 20.47 -31.25
C VAL A 124 29.76 20.23 -32.76
N VAL A 125 30.71 19.49 -33.32
CA VAL A 125 30.75 19.17 -34.76
C VAL A 125 29.99 17.87 -35.05
N LEU A 126 30.14 16.88 -34.18
CA LEU A 126 29.42 15.60 -34.23
C LEU A 126 28.94 15.27 -32.82
N ARG A 127 27.70 14.81 -32.68
CA ARG A 127 27.21 14.15 -31.47
C ARG A 127 26.55 12.84 -31.84
N ARG A 128 27.14 11.74 -31.38
CA ARG A 128 26.76 10.37 -31.66
C ARG A 128 26.35 9.67 -30.37
N GLN A 129 25.14 9.14 -30.33
CA GLN A 129 24.72 8.19 -29.30
C GLN A 129 25.22 6.80 -29.68
N LEU A 130 25.86 6.12 -28.74
CA LEU A 130 26.38 4.77 -28.90
C LEU A 130 25.49 3.81 -28.12
N ARG A 131 25.14 2.70 -28.76
CA ARG A 131 24.46 1.58 -28.10
C ARG A 131 25.47 0.54 -27.73
N CYS A 132 25.65 0.35 -26.43
CA CYS A 132 26.65 -0.55 -25.90
C CYS A 132 25.99 -1.55 -24.94
N VAL A 133 26.36 -2.83 -25.04
CA VAL A 133 26.07 -3.83 -24.01
C VAL A 133 27.39 -4.22 -23.40
N GLN A 134 27.62 -3.80 -22.15
CA GLN A 134 28.95 -3.78 -21.56
C GLN A 134 29.95 -3.12 -22.54
N ARG A 135 30.97 -3.87 -22.98
CA ARG A 135 32.01 -3.41 -23.92
C ARG A 135 31.63 -3.49 -25.39
N VAL A 136 30.50 -4.10 -25.75
CA VAL A 136 30.15 -4.37 -27.16
C VAL A 136 29.29 -3.25 -27.73
N VAL A 137 29.75 -2.59 -28.79
CA VAL A 137 29.02 -1.55 -29.53
C VAL A 137 28.09 -2.22 -30.54
N GLU A 138 26.80 -2.25 -30.23
CA GLU A 138 25.79 -2.86 -31.07
C GLU A 138 25.23 -1.91 -32.14
N GLY A 139 25.44 -0.59 -31.99
CA GLY A 139 24.80 0.41 -32.83
C GLY A 139 25.19 1.84 -32.50
N TYR A 140 24.83 2.78 -33.37
CA TYR A 140 24.95 4.21 -33.11
C TYR A 140 23.88 5.03 -33.84
N PHE A 141 23.68 6.26 -33.37
CA PHE A 141 22.83 7.28 -33.99
C PHE A 141 23.47 8.67 -33.88
N ASP A 142 23.47 9.44 -34.97
CA ASP A 142 24.05 10.78 -35.02
C ASP A 142 22.97 11.84 -34.86
N GLU A 143 22.94 12.53 -33.71
CA GLU A 143 22.00 13.62 -33.43
C GLU A 143 22.43 14.95 -34.06
N ILE A 144 23.74 15.23 -34.02
CA ILE A 144 24.36 16.37 -34.68
C ILE A 144 25.41 15.80 -35.60
N ALA A 145 25.32 16.09 -36.90
CA ALA A 145 26.30 15.65 -37.89
C ALA A 145 26.58 16.77 -38.88
N PRO A 146 27.80 16.85 -39.44
CA PRO A 146 28.09 17.77 -40.53
C PRO A 146 27.20 17.45 -41.75
N PRO A 147 26.78 18.47 -42.53
CA PRO A 147 25.96 18.25 -43.71
C PRO A 147 26.67 17.33 -44.70
N VAL A 148 26.03 16.23 -45.07
CA VAL A 148 26.53 15.30 -46.08
C VAL A 148 26.54 16.04 -47.42
N SER A 149 27.72 16.24 -48.01
CA SER A 149 27.84 16.69 -49.39
C SER A 149 27.23 15.63 -50.30
N GLU A 150 26.06 15.90 -50.88
CA GLU A 150 25.47 15.01 -51.90
C GLU A 150 26.49 14.78 -53.02
N PRO A 151 26.76 13.52 -53.41
CA PRO A 151 27.60 13.27 -54.58
C PRO A 151 26.88 13.79 -55.81
N ALA A 152 27.59 14.58 -56.62
CA ALA A 152 27.09 15.01 -57.92
C ALA A 152 26.63 13.79 -58.74
N PRO A 153 25.45 13.86 -59.40
CA PRO A 153 24.91 12.71 -60.12
C PRO A 153 25.91 12.22 -61.19
N PRO A 154 26.03 10.90 -61.39
CA PRO A 154 26.98 10.35 -62.33
C PRO A 154 26.66 10.82 -63.75
N SER A 155 27.68 11.36 -64.44
CA SER A 155 27.57 11.75 -65.84
C SER A 155 27.32 10.52 -66.71
N VAL A 156 26.11 10.42 -67.26
CA VAL A 156 25.71 9.38 -68.22
C VAL A 156 26.56 9.53 -69.51
N PRO A 157 27.21 8.46 -70.01
CA PRO A 157 27.91 8.51 -71.29
C PRO A 157 26.90 8.61 -72.43
N LYS A 158 27.01 9.64 -73.27
CA LYS A 158 26.18 9.78 -74.48
C LYS A 158 26.46 8.65 -75.47
N PRO A 159 25.43 8.01 -76.05
CA PRO A 159 25.63 7.09 -77.17
C PRO A 159 26.01 7.86 -78.44
N ARG A 160 26.97 7.30 -79.18
CA ARG A 160 27.31 7.69 -80.56
C ARG A 160 26.07 7.50 -81.44
N GLN A 161 25.64 8.55 -82.13
CA GLN A 161 24.84 8.44 -83.34
C GLN A 161 25.69 8.91 -84.52
N THR A 162 25.92 7.99 -85.43
CA THR A 162 26.54 8.18 -86.74
C THR A 162 25.46 8.48 -87.78
N THR A 163 25.71 9.57 -88.50
CA THR A 163 25.53 9.80 -89.96
C THR A 163 24.12 9.86 -90.57
N ASP A 164 23.87 11.07 -91.08
CA ASP A 164 23.35 11.44 -92.42
C ASP A 164 21.91 11.10 -92.80
N ASP A 165 21.12 12.16 -93.06
CA ASP A 165 20.95 12.59 -94.46
C ASP A 165 20.66 14.09 -94.60
N ASP A 166 21.09 14.60 -95.76
CA ASP A 166 21.36 15.96 -96.19
C ASP A 166 20.11 16.72 -96.70
N ARG A 167 20.04 18.06 -96.48
CA ARG A 167 19.83 19.06 -97.55
C ARG A 167 19.66 20.53 -97.08
N THR A 168 20.62 21.34 -97.55
CA THR A 168 20.56 22.72 -98.07
C THR A 168 20.43 23.97 -97.16
N GLN A 169 21.57 24.67 -97.07
CA GLN A 169 21.85 26.09 -97.40
C GLN A 169 21.63 27.24 -96.38
N THR A 170 22.77 27.87 -96.08
CA THR A 170 23.22 29.05 -95.29
C THR A 170 22.80 30.43 -95.85
N PRO A 171 23.18 31.62 -95.30
CA PRO A 171 23.48 32.15 -93.92
C PRO A 171 22.83 33.58 -93.70
N PRO A 172 23.33 34.50 -92.83
CA PRO A 172 23.57 34.49 -91.37
C PRO A 172 22.76 35.59 -90.60
N GLU A 173 22.84 35.56 -89.25
CA GLU A 173 23.10 36.72 -88.34
C GLU A 173 22.21 36.88 -87.08
N ALA A 174 22.92 36.82 -85.94
CA ALA A 174 22.73 37.33 -84.57
C ALA A 174 21.65 36.77 -83.59
N PRO A 175 21.99 36.67 -82.26
CA PRO A 175 21.31 35.81 -81.30
C PRO A 175 20.34 36.55 -80.37
N ALA A 176 19.18 35.97 -80.08
CA ALA A 176 18.23 36.44 -79.06
C ALA A 176 17.35 35.28 -78.54
N PRO A 177 16.87 35.35 -77.29
CA PRO A 177 17.14 34.29 -76.31
C PRO A 177 16.09 33.19 -76.28
N ALA A 178 16.55 31.94 -76.25
CA ALA A 178 15.71 30.79 -75.94
C ALA A 178 15.33 30.83 -74.45
N ARG A 179 14.02 30.69 -74.19
CA ARG A 179 13.37 30.73 -72.88
C ARG A 179 14.17 29.97 -71.82
N ALA A 180 14.64 30.69 -70.81
CA ALA A 180 15.12 30.12 -69.57
C ALA A 180 13.96 29.34 -68.93
N GLU A 181 14.04 28.01 -68.97
CA GLU A 181 13.36 27.17 -67.99
C GLU A 181 13.89 27.60 -66.63
N ARG A 182 13.08 28.39 -65.91
CA ARG A 182 13.38 28.83 -64.55
C ARG A 182 13.43 27.59 -63.68
N ARG A 183 14.65 27.06 -63.48
CA ARG A 183 14.98 26.29 -62.29
C ARG A 183 14.52 27.13 -61.10
N ALA A 184 13.59 26.58 -60.32
CA ALA A 184 13.21 27.17 -59.06
C ALA A 184 14.51 27.45 -58.26
N PRO A 185 14.65 28.64 -57.64
CA PRO A 185 15.85 28.95 -56.88
C PRO A 185 16.05 27.86 -55.83
N ALA A 186 17.28 27.37 -55.71
CA ALA A 186 17.66 26.46 -54.65
C ALA A 186 17.25 27.11 -53.31
N PRO A 187 16.56 26.37 -52.43
CA PRO A 187 16.06 26.93 -51.19
C PRO A 187 17.24 27.51 -50.42
N THR A 188 17.15 28.77 -50.01
CA THR A 188 18.18 29.38 -49.18
C THR A 188 18.23 28.65 -47.83
N PRO A 189 19.33 28.72 -47.07
CA PRO A 189 19.38 28.15 -45.72
C PRO A 189 18.19 28.56 -44.85
N GLY A 190 17.65 29.77 -45.04
CA GLY A 190 16.41 30.23 -44.41
C GLY A 190 15.14 29.49 -44.86
N ASP A 191 15.02 29.15 -46.14
CA ASP A 191 13.87 28.39 -46.67
C ASP A 191 13.88 26.91 -46.22
N ILE A 192 15.07 26.35 -46.01
CA ILE A 192 15.26 25.00 -45.44
C ILE A 192 14.89 25.01 -43.95
N VAL A 193 15.26 26.06 -43.22
CA VAL A 193 14.85 26.28 -41.82
C VAL A 193 13.33 26.43 -41.72
N VAL A 194 12.68 27.18 -42.62
CA VAL A 194 11.21 27.32 -42.65
C VAL A 194 10.50 26.00 -43.02
N ARG A 195 11.10 25.16 -43.88
CA ARG A 195 10.56 23.82 -44.17
C ARG A 195 10.76 22.82 -43.03
N ARG A 196 11.87 22.90 -42.28
CA ARG A 196 12.09 22.10 -41.05
C ARG A 196 11.17 22.52 -39.90
N ARG A 197 10.85 23.82 -39.78
CA ARG A 197 9.88 24.36 -38.80
C ARG A 197 8.45 23.79 -38.90
N ARG A 198 8.09 23.16 -40.03
CA ARG A 198 6.73 22.61 -40.26
C ARG A 198 6.57 21.12 -39.90
N LYS A 199 7.65 20.40 -39.60
CA LYS A 199 7.52 19.06 -39.01
C LYS A 199 7.66 19.18 -37.49
N PRO A 200 6.65 18.81 -36.70
CA PRO A 200 6.89 18.57 -35.27
C PRO A 200 8.03 17.56 -35.16
N LEU A 201 8.93 17.77 -34.20
CA LEU A 201 10.06 16.88 -33.89
C LEU A 201 9.50 15.48 -33.59
N GLN A 202 9.43 14.61 -34.61
CA GLN A 202 9.22 13.19 -34.40
C GLN A 202 10.42 12.66 -33.59
N PRO A 203 10.22 11.83 -32.57
CA PRO A 203 11.32 11.20 -31.85
C PRO A 203 12.21 10.43 -32.83
N ASP A 204 13.52 10.48 -32.62
CA ASP A 204 14.47 9.77 -33.47
C ASP A 204 14.18 8.26 -33.47
N ASP A 205 14.21 7.65 -34.64
CA ASP A 205 13.91 6.24 -34.91
C ASP A 205 14.75 5.26 -34.06
N PHE A 206 15.91 5.72 -33.60
CA PHE A 206 16.80 5.02 -32.67
C PHE A 206 16.25 5.00 -31.23
N LEU A 207 15.75 6.13 -30.73
CA LEU A 207 15.14 6.23 -29.40
C LEU A 207 13.92 5.31 -29.29
N LEU A 208 13.05 5.34 -30.32
CA LEU A 208 11.83 4.52 -30.33
C LEU A 208 12.16 3.02 -30.26
N ARG A 209 13.23 2.58 -30.92
CA ARG A 209 13.70 1.19 -30.84
C ARG A 209 14.26 0.82 -29.46
N GLU A 210 14.97 1.74 -28.81
CA GLU A 210 15.49 1.48 -27.46
C GLU A 210 14.35 1.37 -26.44
N LEU A 211 13.33 2.23 -26.57
CA LEU A 211 12.13 2.20 -25.74
C LEU A 211 11.28 0.92 -25.93
N GLN A 212 11.44 0.18 -27.04
CA GLN A 212 10.68 -1.03 -27.39
C GLN A 212 11.29 -2.36 -26.88
N ARG A 213 12.50 -2.35 -26.33
CA ARG A 213 13.17 -3.55 -25.78
C ARG A 213 12.44 -4.12 -24.55
N SER A 214 12.58 -5.42 -24.32
CA SER A 214 11.91 -6.18 -23.26
C SER A 214 12.59 -5.89 -21.94
N ARG A 215 11.76 -5.75 -20.91
CA ARG A 215 12.20 -5.48 -19.55
C ARG A 215 12.07 -6.79 -18.79
N GLY A 216 13.20 -7.44 -18.50
CA GLY A 216 13.24 -8.73 -17.80
C GLY A 216 12.81 -8.64 -16.34
N GLY A 217 11.52 -8.38 -16.07
CA GLY A 217 10.92 -8.32 -14.73
C GLY A 217 11.51 -7.27 -13.78
N ARG A 218 12.46 -6.48 -14.27
CA ARG A 218 13.16 -5.38 -13.59
C ARG A 218 13.20 -4.23 -14.57
N MET A 219 12.97 -3.01 -14.07
CA MET A 219 13.03 -1.79 -14.86
C MET A 219 14.48 -1.60 -15.35
N ARG A 220 14.83 -2.17 -16.50
CA ARG A 220 16.08 -1.88 -17.21
C ARG A 220 16.06 -0.45 -17.75
N ASP A 221 17.27 0.01 -18.01
CA ASP A 221 17.71 1.36 -17.71
C ASP A 221 17.01 2.48 -18.50
N ILE A 222 16.64 3.53 -17.76
CA ILE A 222 16.05 4.78 -18.29
C ILE A 222 17.17 5.75 -18.71
N VAL A 223 18.40 5.49 -18.25
CA VAL A 223 19.54 6.42 -18.27
C VAL A 223 19.94 6.89 -19.67
N GLU A 224 19.84 6.04 -20.69
CA GLU A 224 20.25 6.40 -22.05
C GLU A 224 19.28 7.34 -22.76
N THR A 225 18.12 7.63 -22.15
CA THR A 225 17.00 8.33 -22.82
C THR A 225 16.59 9.65 -22.19
N ILE A 226 17.30 10.17 -21.17
CA ILE A 226 16.98 11.49 -20.61
C ILE A 226 17.11 12.56 -21.68
N ARG A 227 15.97 13.15 -22.04
CA ARG A 227 15.87 14.20 -23.05
C ARG A 227 16.32 15.54 -22.47
N ARG A 228 16.51 16.50 -23.36
CA ARG A 228 17.04 17.84 -23.03
C ARG A 228 16.19 18.58 -22.01
N ASP A 229 14.87 18.55 -22.19
CA ASP A 229 13.86 19.11 -21.28
C ASP A 229 13.94 18.51 -19.87
N GLN A 230 14.23 17.21 -19.76
CA GLN A 230 14.44 16.52 -18.48
C GLN A 230 15.81 16.83 -17.86
N MET A 231 16.84 17.08 -18.67
CA MET A 231 18.19 17.40 -18.18
C MET A 231 18.28 18.73 -17.44
N ASP A 232 17.48 19.72 -17.85
CA ASP A 232 17.36 21.01 -17.15
C ASP A 232 16.80 20.82 -15.73
N LEU A 233 15.90 19.85 -15.53
CA LEU A 233 15.38 19.50 -14.21
C LEU A 233 16.41 18.74 -13.36
N VAL A 234 17.18 17.84 -13.98
CA VAL A 234 18.27 17.12 -13.31
C VAL A 234 19.32 18.09 -12.78
N THR A 235 19.75 19.03 -13.61
CA THR A 235 20.90 19.91 -13.34
C THR A 235 20.52 21.34 -12.91
N GLY A 236 19.23 21.54 -12.58
CA GLY A 236 18.72 22.82 -12.06
C GLY A 236 19.20 23.11 -10.64
N SER A 237 18.86 24.30 -10.12
CA SER A 237 19.29 24.81 -8.81
C SER A 237 19.27 23.73 -7.70
N PRO A 238 20.38 23.49 -6.98
CA PRO A 238 20.48 22.45 -5.97
C PRO A 238 19.79 22.80 -4.65
N SER A 239 19.43 24.06 -4.43
CA SER A 239 18.85 24.57 -3.17
C SER A 239 17.33 24.65 -3.16
N ASP A 240 16.67 24.44 -4.30
CA ASP A 240 15.23 24.66 -4.43
C ASP A 240 14.40 23.45 -3.98
N VAL A 241 13.20 23.71 -3.46
CA VAL A 241 12.13 22.71 -3.41
C VAL A 241 11.49 22.64 -4.80
N LEU A 242 11.87 21.60 -5.55
CA LEU A 242 11.40 21.37 -6.91
C LEU A 242 10.29 20.32 -6.92
N VAL A 243 9.10 20.71 -7.34
CA VAL A 243 8.01 19.79 -7.65
C VAL A 243 8.03 19.46 -9.15
N VAL A 244 8.16 18.19 -9.51
CA VAL A 244 8.08 17.70 -10.88
C VAL A 244 6.73 17.01 -11.07
N GLN A 245 5.80 17.73 -11.67
CA GLN A 245 4.50 17.21 -12.10
C GLN A 245 4.67 16.56 -13.47
N GLY A 246 4.18 15.35 -13.65
CA GLY A 246 4.19 14.72 -14.96
C GLY A 246 3.28 13.51 -15.00
N GLY A 247 2.66 13.24 -16.14
CA GLY A 247 1.76 12.11 -16.25
C GLY A 247 2.46 10.74 -16.37
N PRO A 248 1.71 9.69 -16.72
CA PRO A 248 2.26 8.35 -16.95
C PRO A 248 3.32 8.35 -18.06
N GLY A 249 4.43 7.64 -17.81
CA GLY A 249 5.47 7.40 -18.82
C GLY A 249 6.35 8.59 -19.19
N THR A 250 6.27 9.70 -18.46
CA THR A 250 7.07 10.93 -18.70
C THR A 250 8.48 10.88 -18.08
N GLY A 251 8.82 9.80 -17.37
CA GLY A 251 10.17 9.59 -16.82
C GLY A 251 10.50 10.33 -15.52
N LYS A 252 9.50 10.77 -14.75
CA LYS A 252 9.68 11.51 -13.48
C LYS A 252 10.69 10.86 -12.51
N SER A 253 10.52 9.57 -12.22
CA SER A 253 11.40 8.86 -11.28
C SER A 253 12.84 8.81 -11.79
N ALA A 254 13.05 8.70 -13.10
CA ALA A 254 14.39 8.80 -13.69
C ALA A 254 15.01 10.19 -13.50
N VAL A 255 14.24 11.26 -13.73
CA VAL A 255 14.70 12.63 -13.45
C VAL A 255 15.16 12.76 -11.99
N GLY A 256 14.38 12.23 -11.04
CA GLY A 256 14.74 12.21 -9.63
C GLY A 256 16.07 11.50 -9.34
N LEU A 257 16.25 10.29 -9.85
CA LEU A 257 17.46 9.50 -9.60
C LEU A 257 18.70 10.10 -10.25
N HIS A 258 18.58 10.62 -11.47
CA HIS A 258 19.69 11.32 -12.10
C HIS A 258 20.05 12.61 -11.38
N ARG A 259 19.05 13.31 -10.84
CA ARG A 259 19.28 14.50 -10.02
C ARG A 259 20.06 14.15 -8.76
N VAL A 260 19.75 13.05 -8.09
CA VAL A 260 20.55 12.53 -6.95
C VAL A 260 22.01 12.35 -7.36
N THR A 261 22.27 11.65 -8.46
CA THR A 261 23.64 11.44 -8.94
C THR A 261 24.34 12.74 -9.31
N TRP A 262 23.65 13.66 -9.98
CA TRP A 262 24.21 14.96 -10.32
C TRP A 262 24.56 15.79 -9.08
N LEU A 263 23.69 15.80 -8.07
CA LEU A 263 23.92 16.49 -6.81
C LEU A 263 25.15 15.95 -6.05
N VAL A 264 25.33 14.62 -6.06
CA VAL A 264 26.50 13.98 -5.44
C VAL A 264 27.78 14.26 -6.22
N ASN A 265 27.76 14.06 -7.55
CA ASN A 265 28.95 14.22 -8.38
C ASN A 265 29.40 15.67 -8.56
N SER A 266 28.52 16.63 -8.28
CA SER A 266 28.83 18.08 -8.32
C SER A 266 29.18 18.64 -6.94
N ASP A 267 29.43 17.76 -5.96
CA ASP A 267 29.78 18.10 -4.57
C ASP A 267 28.76 19.00 -3.85
N HIS A 268 27.48 18.97 -4.26
CA HIS A 268 26.41 19.71 -3.57
C HIS A 268 26.01 19.02 -2.27
N PHE A 269 25.93 17.69 -2.28
CA PHE A 269 25.59 16.88 -1.11
C PHE A 269 26.39 15.58 -1.11
N LYS A 270 26.67 15.03 0.09
CA LYS A 270 27.19 13.66 0.19
C LYS A 270 26.05 12.67 0.01
N ALA A 271 26.30 11.50 -0.58
CA ALA A 271 25.27 10.50 -0.81
C ALA A 271 24.50 10.09 0.46
N GLN A 272 25.23 9.92 1.58
CA GLN A 272 24.67 9.63 2.90
C GLN A 272 23.78 10.73 3.50
N ASP A 273 23.85 11.95 2.96
CA ASP A 273 23.03 13.10 3.36
C ASP A 273 21.77 13.23 2.49
N ILE A 274 21.56 12.32 1.54
CA ILE A 274 20.37 12.26 0.69
C ILE A 274 19.43 11.15 1.18
N LEU A 275 18.13 11.45 1.21
CA LEU A 275 17.05 10.50 1.48
C LEU A 275 16.16 10.37 0.25
N VAL A 276 15.96 9.16 -0.25
CA VAL A 276 15.00 8.81 -1.29
C VAL A 276 13.83 8.09 -0.66
N ILE A 277 12.62 8.61 -0.87
CA ILE A 277 11.38 8.07 -0.34
C ILE A 277 10.56 7.51 -1.50
N GLY A 278 10.22 6.23 -1.39
CA GLY A 278 9.45 5.51 -2.40
C GLY A 278 8.12 4.96 -1.89
N PRO A 279 7.20 4.62 -2.81
CA PRO A 279 5.86 4.11 -2.46
C PRO A 279 5.89 2.66 -1.93
N HIS A 280 6.77 1.81 -2.46
CA HIS A 280 6.85 0.38 -2.12
C HIS A 280 8.25 -0.21 -2.28
N GLN A 281 8.50 -1.38 -1.67
CA GLN A 281 9.81 -2.03 -1.66
C GLN A 281 10.40 -2.28 -3.06
N ARG A 282 9.59 -2.75 -4.02
CA ARG A 282 10.07 -2.99 -5.40
C ARG A 282 10.67 -1.76 -6.09
N PHE A 283 10.17 -0.56 -5.77
CA PHE A 283 10.73 0.69 -6.29
C PHE A 283 12.08 0.97 -5.64
N LEU A 284 12.22 0.74 -4.32
CA LEU A 284 13.47 0.93 -3.61
C LEU A 284 14.54 -0.07 -4.05
N ASP A 285 14.15 -1.30 -4.36
CA ASP A 285 15.06 -2.31 -4.94
C ASP A 285 15.57 -1.84 -6.30
N TYR A 286 14.72 -1.20 -7.10
CA TYR A 286 15.12 -0.56 -8.35
C TYR A 286 16.07 0.61 -8.11
N VAL A 287 15.78 1.52 -7.16
CA VAL A 287 16.69 2.61 -6.79
C VAL A 287 18.07 2.06 -6.39
N GLY A 288 18.10 0.99 -5.60
CA GLY A 288 19.31 0.29 -5.18
C GLY A 288 20.07 -0.39 -6.31
N GLN A 289 19.44 -0.69 -7.44
CA GLN A 289 20.10 -1.21 -8.65
C GLN A 289 20.59 -0.07 -9.55
N VAL A 290 19.80 0.99 -9.74
CA VAL A 290 20.11 2.05 -10.72
C VAL A 290 21.12 3.06 -10.22
N LEU A 291 21.00 3.56 -8.99
CA LEU A 291 21.94 4.57 -8.49
C LEU A 291 23.41 4.09 -8.58
N PRO A 292 23.74 2.83 -8.22
CA PRO A 292 25.10 2.32 -8.41
C PRO A 292 25.57 2.36 -9.86
N THR A 293 24.72 1.99 -10.83
CA THR A 293 25.08 2.06 -12.26
C THR A 293 25.38 3.50 -12.70
N LEU A 294 24.65 4.47 -12.14
CA LEU A 294 24.85 5.90 -12.36
C LEU A 294 26.11 6.48 -11.68
N GLY A 295 26.71 5.73 -10.75
CA GLY A 295 27.92 6.13 -10.03
C GLY A 295 27.68 6.70 -8.65
N THR A 296 26.50 6.47 -8.09
CA THR A 296 26.13 6.92 -6.75
C THR A 296 25.74 5.73 -5.89
N ARG A 297 26.38 5.59 -4.73
CA ARG A 297 26.10 4.52 -3.77
C ARG A 297 25.83 5.13 -2.40
N ASP A 298 25.39 4.30 -1.46
CA ASP A 298 25.19 4.68 -0.05
C ASP A 298 24.17 5.81 0.17
N VAL A 299 23.18 5.90 -0.73
CA VAL A 299 22.02 6.78 -0.58
C VAL A 299 21.00 6.11 0.33
N ASN A 300 20.42 6.84 1.28
CA ASN A 300 19.38 6.31 2.14
C ASN A 300 18.09 6.19 1.32
N ALA A 301 17.54 4.98 1.19
CA ALA A 301 16.28 4.75 0.49
C ALA A 301 15.29 4.06 1.45
N VAL A 302 14.11 4.65 1.65
CA VAL A 302 13.13 4.20 2.65
C VAL A 302 11.71 4.25 2.08
N GLN A 303 10.87 3.29 2.45
CA GLN A 303 9.46 3.31 2.10
C GLN A 303 8.74 4.32 2.99
N LEU A 304 7.83 5.14 2.44
CA LEU A 304 7.13 6.17 3.20
C LEU A 304 6.53 5.65 4.53
N SER A 305 5.87 4.48 4.50
CA SER A 305 5.26 3.85 5.68
C SER A 305 6.26 3.43 6.77
N ARG A 306 7.54 3.26 6.43
CA ARG A 306 8.62 2.87 7.36
C ARG A 306 9.46 4.06 7.82
N LEU A 307 9.07 5.28 7.47
CA LEU A 307 9.80 6.48 7.86
C LEU A 307 9.69 6.79 9.36
N TRP A 308 8.58 6.39 9.99
CA TRP A 308 8.31 6.59 11.41
C TRP A 308 8.60 5.33 12.21
N GLU A 309 9.07 5.50 13.45
CA GLU A 309 9.45 4.39 14.33
C GLU A 309 8.23 3.70 14.95
N GLY A 310 8.14 2.39 14.77
CA GLY A 310 7.14 1.53 15.43
C GLY A 310 6.39 0.64 14.45
N GLU A 311 5.79 -0.43 15.00
CA GLU A 311 4.96 -1.34 14.21
C GLU A 311 3.57 -0.72 13.98
N ILE A 312 3.03 -0.96 12.80
CA ILE A 312 1.66 -0.57 12.44
C ILE A 312 0.76 -1.74 12.82
N LEU A 313 0.03 -1.60 13.93
CA LEU A 313 -0.80 -2.65 14.54
C LEU A 313 -2.30 -2.44 14.30
N GLY A 314 -2.69 -1.22 13.91
CA GLY A 314 -4.09 -0.85 13.70
C GLY A 314 -4.40 -0.39 12.28
N THR A 315 -5.70 -0.27 11.99
CA THR A 315 -6.23 0.38 10.79
C THR A 315 -7.20 1.48 11.19
N ASP A 316 -7.15 2.61 10.48
CA ASP A 316 -8.07 3.71 10.70
C ASP A 316 -9.31 3.59 9.83
N SER A 317 -10.44 4.08 10.35
CA SER A 317 -11.60 4.37 9.49
C SER A 317 -11.24 5.48 8.49
N PRO A 318 -11.87 5.54 7.30
CA PRO A 318 -11.60 6.60 6.33
C PRO A 318 -11.74 8.01 6.91
N ARG A 319 -12.74 8.23 7.78
CA ARG A 319 -12.97 9.52 8.44
C ARG A 319 -11.89 9.84 9.48
N ALA A 320 -11.49 8.88 10.31
CA ALA A 320 -10.41 9.09 11.28
C ALA A 320 -9.10 9.43 10.57
N ARG A 321 -8.79 8.70 9.49
CA ARG A 321 -7.59 8.94 8.68
C ARG A 321 -7.56 10.34 8.06
N LEU A 322 -8.68 10.81 7.51
CA LEU A 322 -8.79 12.18 6.98
C LEU A 322 -8.45 13.24 8.03
N VAL A 323 -9.00 13.09 9.25
CA VAL A 323 -8.79 14.04 10.35
C VAL A 323 -7.35 14.00 10.87
N LYS A 324 -6.84 12.81 11.20
CA LYS A 324 -5.48 12.65 11.77
C LYS A 324 -4.38 13.15 10.85
N SER A 325 -4.60 13.00 9.55
CA SER A 325 -3.60 13.32 8.52
C SER A 325 -3.64 14.78 8.04
N ASP A 326 -4.69 15.53 8.42
CA ASP A 326 -4.84 16.96 8.13
C ASP A 326 -3.97 17.83 9.04
N GLU A 327 -3.50 18.98 8.54
CA GLU A 327 -2.63 19.89 9.30
C GLU A 327 -3.31 20.48 10.56
N ARG A 328 -4.65 20.57 10.57
CA ARG A 328 -5.43 21.00 11.73
C ARG A 328 -5.13 20.14 12.96
N MET A 329 -4.81 18.86 12.76
CA MET A 329 -4.45 17.95 13.84
C MET A 329 -3.22 18.42 14.61
N ALA A 330 -2.23 19.04 13.95
CA ALA A 330 -1.07 19.61 14.65
C ALA A 330 -1.47 20.70 15.67
N ALA A 331 -2.51 21.48 15.38
CA ALA A 331 -3.03 22.48 16.31
C ALA A 331 -3.76 21.83 17.51
N VAL A 332 -4.52 20.76 17.27
CA VAL A 332 -5.15 19.96 18.34
C VAL A 332 -4.09 19.34 19.24
N LEU A 333 -3.04 18.74 18.67
CA LEU A 333 -1.92 18.14 19.42
C LEU A 333 -1.15 19.19 20.24
N ARG A 334 -0.93 20.39 19.69
CA ARG A 334 -0.33 21.52 20.42
C ARG A 334 -1.19 21.94 21.62
N ARG A 335 -2.50 22.07 21.43
CA ARG A 335 -3.44 22.37 22.52
C ARG A 335 -3.50 21.26 23.56
N ARG A 336 -3.45 20.00 23.13
CA ARG A 336 -3.35 18.84 24.03
C ARG A 336 -2.12 18.94 24.93
N VAL A 337 -0.95 19.26 24.40
CA VAL A 337 0.27 19.45 25.21
C VAL A 337 0.15 20.67 26.13
N ALA A 338 -0.43 21.78 25.63
CA ALA A 338 -0.64 22.98 26.44
C ALA A 338 -1.60 22.76 27.61
N ASN A 339 -2.61 21.90 27.45
CA ASN A 339 -3.61 21.58 28.48
C ASN A 339 -3.04 20.84 29.71
N ASP A 340 -1.81 20.31 29.62
CA ASP A 340 -1.15 19.71 30.78
C ASP A 340 -0.57 20.75 31.75
N TYR A 341 -0.45 22.02 31.35
CA TYR A 341 -0.07 23.12 32.24
C TYR A 341 -1.24 23.54 33.13
N ARG A 342 -1.13 23.33 34.45
CA ARG A 342 -2.22 23.49 35.44
C ARG A 342 -1.78 24.35 36.64
N PRO A 343 -1.69 25.68 36.47
CA PRO A 343 -1.28 26.59 37.54
C PRO A 343 -2.21 26.55 38.77
N GLU A 344 -3.50 26.25 38.58
CA GLU A 344 -4.49 26.09 39.65
C GLU A 344 -4.18 24.92 40.60
N ALA A 345 -3.46 23.89 40.13
CA ALA A 345 -3.06 22.76 40.97
C ALA A 345 -2.03 23.14 42.06
N LEU A 346 -1.51 24.38 42.01
CA LEU A 346 -0.67 24.96 43.05
C LEU A 346 -1.44 25.14 44.37
N ASP A 347 -2.75 25.38 44.30
CA ASP A 347 -3.57 25.67 45.48
C ASP A 347 -3.57 24.50 46.48
N ASP A 348 -3.61 23.27 45.97
CA ASP A 348 -3.53 22.01 46.74
C ASP A 348 -2.19 21.81 47.46
N LEU A 349 -1.14 22.54 47.05
CA LEU A 349 0.23 22.36 47.52
C LEU A 349 0.71 23.47 48.46
N THR A 350 -0.03 24.57 48.55
CA THR A 350 0.30 25.68 49.44
C THR A 350 -0.19 25.43 50.86
N VAL A 351 0.53 25.96 51.85
CA VAL A 351 0.12 25.91 53.25
C VAL A 351 -0.63 27.20 53.59
N VAL A 352 -1.76 27.06 54.26
CA VAL A 352 -2.59 28.17 54.75
C VAL A 352 -1.75 29.10 55.64
N PRO A 353 -1.89 30.42 55.54
CA PRO A 353 -1.09 31.36 56.31
C PRO A 353 -1.29 31.18 57.82
N ALA A 354 -0.20 31.30 58.59
CA ALA A 354 -0.25 31.18 60.06
C ALA A 354 -0.72 32.47 60.76
N PHE A 355 -0.74 33.60 60.02
CA PHE A 355 -1.14 34.92 60.51
C PHE A 355 -2.12 35.57 59.52
N GLU A 356 -3.05 36.36 60.05
CA GLU A 356 -4.03 37.11 59.28
C GLU A 356 -3.31 38.18 58.43
N GLY A 357 -3.35 38.05 57.10
CA GLY A 357 -2.68 38.94 56.15
C GLY A 357 -1.41 38.40 55.48
N ASP A 358 -0.92 37.21 55.86
CA ASP A 358 0.21 36.55 55.18
C ASP A 358 -0.28 35.74 53.96
N GLU A 359 0.54 35.60 52.91
CA GLU A 359 0.14 34.90 51.68
C GLU A 359 0.34 33.38 51.82
N SER A 360 -0.52 32.58 51.20
CA SER A 360 -0.31 31.14 51.06
C SER A 360 1.03 30.88 50.39
N ALA A 361 1.82 29.95 50.94
CA ALA A 361 3.19 29.75 50.51
C ALA A 361 3.57 28.28 50.50
N ILE A 362 4.62 27.98 49.75
CA ILE A 362 5.19 26.65 49.67
C ILE A 362 6.39 26.56 50.58
N VAL A 363 6.40 25.48 51.35
CA VAL A 363 7.39 25.23 52.38
C VAL A 363 8.30 24.10 51.92
N VAL A 364 9.57 24.44 51.69
CA VAL A 364 10.61 23.50 51.25
C VAL A 364 11.70 23.43 52.31
N THR A 365 12.00 22.23 52.80
CA THR A 365 13.09 22.01 53.76
C THR A 365 14.37 21.65 53.03
N ALA A 366 15.43 22.41 53.25
CA ALA A 366 16.77 22.19 52.71
C ALA A 366 17.76 22.00 53.87
N GLY A 367 18.15 20.74 54.14
CA GLY A 367 18.92 20.40 55.33
C GLY A 367 18.12 20.66 56.61
N SER A 368 18.59 21.59 57.45
CA SER A 368 17.88 22.03 58.68
C SER A 368 17.15 23.36 58.53
N THR A 369 17.14 23.95 57.33
CA THR A 369 16.54 25.26 57.06
C THR A 369 15.22 25.08 56.32
N THR A 370 14.18 25.78 56.78
CA THR A 370 12.86 25.77 56.14
C THR A 370 12.69 27.05 55.34
N LEU A 371 12.51 26.90 54.03
CA LEU A 371 12.35 27.99 53.08
C LEU A 371 10.86 28.16 52.78
N ARG A 372 10.39 29.41 52.73
CA ARG A 372 9.00 29.77 52.42
C ARG A 372 9.00 30.62 51.16
N VAL A 373 8.28 30.18 50.12
CA VAL A 373 8.12 30.94 48.87
C VAL A 373 6.63 31.24 48.66
N PRO A 374 6.22 32.52 48.59
CA PRO A 374 4.83 32.92 48.36
C PRO A 374 4.25 32.38 47.05
N ARG A 375 2.93 32.14 47.02
CA ARG A 375 2.22 31.65 45.83
C ARG A 375 2.34 32.59 44.64
N SER A 376 2.17 33.90 44.85
CA SER A 376 2.28 34.95 43.83
C SER A 376 3.64 34.93 43.12
N GLU A 377 4.71 34.72 43.86
CA GLU A 377 6.05 34.59 43.29
C GLU A 377 6.17 33.34 42.42
N ILE A 378 5.68 32.18 42.88
CA ILE A 378 5.72 30.95 42.09
C ILE A 378 4.90 31.10 40.80
N LEU A 379 3.73 31.72 40.86
CA LEU A 379 2.94 32.03 39.66
C LEU A 379 3.67 32.96 38.70
N THR A 380 4.41 33.94 39.21
CA THR A 380 5.26 34.83 38.39
C THR A 380 6.35 34.04 37.68
N LEU A 381 7.05 33.14 38.38
CA LEU A 381 8.07 32.28 37.79
C LEU A 381 7.49 31.29 36.77
N LEU A 382 6.30 30.75 37.04
CA LEU A 382 5.56 29.89 36.12
C LEU A 382 5.20 30.63 34.83
N GLY A 383 4.64 31.85 34.95
CA GLY A 383 4.31 32.70 33.79
C GLY A 383 5.54 33.02 32.95
N GLN A 384 6.65 33.44 33.59
CA GLN A 384 7.92 33.73 32.90
C GLN A 384 8.46 32.54 32.11
N ALA A 385 8.34 31.33 32.66
CA ALA A 385 8.76 30.11 31.97
C ALA A 385 7.78 29.71 30.85
N HIS A 386 6.48 29.93 31.05
CA HIS A 386 5.44 29.58 30.08
C HIS A 386 5.46 30.45 28.83
N GLU A 387 5.69 31.74 29.00
CA GLU A 387 5.81 32.73 27.92
C GLU A 387 7.12 32.61 27.14
N SER A 388 8.08 31.85 27.63
CA SER A 388 9.32 31.62 26.88
C SER A 388 9.08 30.73 25.66
N ASP A 389 9.83 30.98 24.59
CA ASP A 389 9.83 30.11 23.42
C ASP A 389 10.54 28.78 23.71
N GLY A 390 10.04 27.70 23.15
CA GLY A 390 10.68 26.39 23.17
C GLY A 390 9.72 25.22 23.40
N PRO A 391 10.24 23.98 23.32
CA PRO A 391 9.49 22.76 23.63
C PRO A 391 8.97 22.73 25.06
N TYR A 392 7.95 21.92 25.30
CA TYR A 392 7.30 21.83 26.61
C TYR A 392 8.26 21.49 27.76
N ARG A 393 9.13 20.50 27.56
CA ARG A 393 10.12 20.06 28.57
C ARG A 393 11.17 21.13 28.86
N GLU A 394 11.60 21.86 27.84
CA GLU A 394 12.55 22.96 28.01
C GLU A 394 11.94 24.09 28.87
N ARG A 395 10.70 24.49 28.56
CA ARG A 395 9.97 25.50 29.37
C ARG A 395 9.77 25.04 30.81
N ARG A 396 9.45 23.75 31.00
CA ARG A 396 9.32 23.13 32.33
C ARG A 396 10.65 23.10 33.09
N ASP A 397 11.75 22.75 32.44
CA ASP A 397 13.09 22.71 33.06
C ASP A 397 13.60 24.13 33.35
N ARG A 398 13.24 25.12 32.53
CA ARG A 398 13.46 26.54 32.83
C ARG A 398 12.71 26.97 34.09
N PHE A 399 11.44 26.60 34.24
CA PHE A 399 10.68 26.84 35.47
C PHE A 399 11.37 26.21 36.69
N ARG A 400 11.81 24.95 36.57
CA ARG A 400 12.59 24.27 37.62
C ARG A 400 13.84 25.07 38.00
N GLY A 401 14.59 25.55 37.02
CA GLY A 401 15.78 26.39 37.23
C GLY A 401 15.46 27.67 37.99
N LEU A 402 14.44 28.42 37.54
CA LEU A 402 13.98 29.66 38.18
C LEU A 402 13.53 29.44 39.63
N LEU A 403 12.79 28.36 39.89
CA LEU A 403 12.33 28.01 41.23
C LEU A 403 13.51 27.65 42.16
N VAL A 404 14.46 26.87 41.67
CA VAL A 404 15.67 26.50 42.44
C VAL A 404 16.53 27.74 42.72
N ASP A 405 16.69 28.63 41.74
CA ASP A 405 17.42 29.88 41.93
C ASP A 405 16.75 30.77 42.97
N ARG A 406 15.41 30.84 43.00
CA ARG A 406 14.66 31.56 44.03
C ARG A 406 14.84 30.93 45.42
N LEU A 407 14.78 29.60 45.52
CA LEU A 407 15.03 28.88 46.78
C LEU A 407 16.47 29.09 47.28
N LEU A 408 17.45 29.17 46.37
CA LEU A 408 18.84 29.48 46.72
C LEU A 408 18.99 30.91 47.24
N GLN A 409 18.28 31.89 46.66
CA GLN A 409 18.26 33.27 47.17
C GLN A 409 17.68 33.32 48.58
N GLU A 410 16.54 32.66 48.83
CA GLU A 410 15.95 32.57 50.17
C GLU A 410 16.88 31.89 51.17
N LEU A 411 17.57 30.82 50.75
CA LEU A 411 18.56 30.14 51.59
C LEU A 411 19.78 31.03 51.89
N ALA A 412 20.22 31.84 50.93
CA ALA A 412 21.33 32.77 51.13
C ALA A 412 20.99 33.87 52.15
N VAL A 413 19.73 34.32 52.18
CA VAL A 413 19.22 35.27 53.17
C VAL A 413 19.15 34.63 54.56
N MET A 414 18.60 33.42 54.68
CA MET A 414 18.41 32.75 55.98
C MET A 414 19.67 32.08 56.55
N ALA A 415 20.58 31.61 55.69
CA ALA A 415 21.77 30.84 56.07
C ALA A 415 22.99 31.13 55.13
N PRO A 416 23.63 32.32 55.24
CA PRO A 416 24.66 32.79 54.30
C PRO A 416 25.86 31.86 54.13
N ARG A 417 26.25 31.12 55.19
CA ARG A 417 27.39 30.20 55.19
C ARG A 417 27.12 28.89 54.44
N ARG A 418 25.85 28.50 54.26
CA ARG A 418 25.49 27.28 53.51
C ARG A 418 25.33 27.58 52.02
N GLY A 419 24.80 28.73 51.64
CA GLY A 419 24.54 29.09 50.23
C GLY A 419 25.75 29.03 49.27
N GLN A 420 26.98 28.92 49.78
CA GLN A 420 28.22 28.84 48.99
C GLN A 420 28.69 27.42 48.66
N ALA A 421 28.04 26.37 49.19
CA ALA A 421 28.42 24.98 48.91
C ALA A 421 27.84 24.53 47.54
N GLY A 422 28.71 24.15 46.60
CA GLY A 422 28.33 23.78 45.22
C GLY A 422 27.39 22.56 45.08
N THR A 423 27.12 21.83 46.15
CA THR A 423 26.21 20.66 46.16
C THR A 423 24.74 21.01 46.42
N ILE A 424 24.44 22.16 47.02
CA ILE A 424 23.09 22.49 47.50
C ILE A 424 22.08 22.66 46.38
N ARG A 425 22.49 23.22 45.22
CA ARG A 425 21.62 23.33 44.05
C ARG A 425 21.04 21.96 43.66
N ARG A 426 21.90 20.94 43.61
CA ARG A 426 21.53 19.56 43.27
C ARG A 426 20.62 18.95 44.33
N ASP A 427 20.81 19.28 45.61
CA ASP A 427 19.95 18.81 46.70
C ASP A 427 18.54 19.43 46.63
N LEU A 428 18.43 20.70 46.22
CA LEU A 428 17.15 21.37 45.97
C LEU A 428 16.45 20.84 44.72
N GLU A 429 17.20 20.59 43.63
CA GLU A 429 16.66 19.98 42.40
C GLU A 429 16.04 18.60 42.65
N ARG A 430 16.63 17.81 43.57
CA ARG A 430 16.15 16.47 43.97
C ARG A 430 15.21 16.49 45.18
N ASN A 431 14.76 17.67 45.59
CA ASN A 431 13.89 17.78 46.76
C ASN A 431 12.48 17.27 46.42
N ARG A 432 11.99 16.28 47.19
CA ARG A 432 10.67 15.67 46.98
C ARG A 432 9.50 16.65 46.97
N ARG A 433 9.59 17.81 47.63
CA ARG A 433 8.52 18.84 47.60
C ARG A 433 8.58 19.65 46.30
N VAL A 434 9.79 19.97 45.83
CA VAL A 434 10.02 20.66 44.55
C VAL A 434 9.60 19.76 43.39
N GLU A 435 10.01 18.50 43.39
CA GLU A 435 9.60 17.52 42.37
C GLU A 435 8.08 17.35 42.31
N ARG A 436 7.43 17.13 43.47
CA ARG A 436 5.96 17.02 43.54
C ARG A 436 5.25 18.27 43.03
N LEU A 437 5.77 19.45 43.34
CA LEU A 437 5.21 20.69 42.81
C LEU A 437 5.27 20.74 41.29
N ILE A 438 6.46 20.47 40.73
CA ILE A 438 6.66 20.53 39.29
C ILE A 438 5.79 19.48 38.59
N GLU A 439 5.70 18.26 39.11
CA GLU A 439 4.87 17.20 38.54
C GLU A 439 3.36 17.50 38.61
N ARG A 440 2.90 18.21 39.63
CA ARG A 440 1.47 18.50 39.82
C ARG A 440 1.01 19.70 39.00
N VAL A 441 1.82 20.76 38.96
CA VAL A 441 1.51 22.01 38.24
C VAL A 441 1.86 21.89 36.76
N TRP A 442 2.89 21.12 36.43
CA TRP A 442 3.43 21.01 35.08
C TRP A 442 3.87 19.56 34.74
N PRO A 443 2.92 18.60 34.73
CA PRO A 443 3.18 17.20 34.37
C PRO A 443 3.77 17.08 32.96
N SER A 444 4.62 16.08 32.73
CA SER A 444 5.22 15.81 31.42
C SER A 444 4.91 14.38 30.97
N PRO A 445 3.71 14.12 30.40
CA PRO A 445 3.44 12.81 29.82
C PRO A 445 4.35 12.52 28.63
N GLY A 446 4.57 11.23 28.34
CA GLY A 446 5.22 10.82 27.10
C GLY A 446 4.29 11.01 25.89
N PRO A 447 4.82 11.08 24.65
CA PRO A 447 4.02 11.27 23.44
C PRO A 447 2.88 10.25 23.29
N ARG A 448 3.17 8.96 23.55
CA ARG A 448 2.16 7.89 23.52
C ARG A 448 1.02 8.17 24.50
N GLU A 449 1.33 8.47 25.77
CA GLU A 449 0.30 8.72 26.77
C GLU A 449 -0.52 9.99 26.48
N ALA A 450 0.11 11.02 25.94
CA ALA A 450 -0.58 12.23 25.50
C ALA A 450 -1.61 11.94 24.40
N LEU A 451 -1.24 11.13 23.40
CA LEU A 451 -2.15 10.74 22.31
C LEU A 451 -3.27 9.79 22.79
N ARG A 452 -2.92 8.79 23.60
CA ARG A 452 -3.89 7.84 24.17
C ARG A 452 -4.98 8.54 24.98
N SER A 453 -4.58 9.42 25.89
CA SER A 453 -5.53 10.17 26.73
C SER A 453 -6.41 11.11 25.90
N LEU A 454 -5.89 11.65 24.79
CA LEU A 454 -6.67 12.47 23.86
C LEU A 454 -7.78 11.64 23.17
N TYR A 455 -7.48 10.42 22.73
CA TYR A 455 -8.48 9.57 22.04
C TYR A 455 -9.44 8.85 22.98
N ASP A 456 -9.07 8.65 24.25
CA ASP A 456 -9.89 7.96 25.24
C ASP A 456 -10.90 8.89 25.93
N SER A 457 -10.61 10.20 26.03
CA SER A 457 -11.42 11.16 26.77
C SER A 457 -12.18 12.12 25.84
N PRO A 458 -13.52 11.98 25.72
CA PRO A 458 -14.34 12.90 24.92
C PRO A 458 -14.25 14.36 25.36
N ASP A 459 -14.20 14.62 26.66
CA ASP A 459 -14.14 15.98 27.20
C ASP A 459 -12.79 16.64 26.92
N LEU A 460 -11.70 15.88 27.04
CA LEU A 460 -10.36 16.38 26.70
C LEU A 460 -10.24 16.68 25.21
N LEU A 461 -10.75 15.78 24.35
CA LEU A 461 -10.75 15.98 22.92
C LEU A 461 -11.56 17.22 22.54
N ARG A 462 -12.76 17.38 23.09
CA ARG A 462 -13.62 18.55 22.84
C ARG A 462 -12.91 19.85 23.22
N GLY A 463 -12.28 19.91 24.40
CA GLY A 463 -11.51 21.10 24.82
C GLY A 463 -10.31 21.40 23.92
N CYS A 464 -9.58 20.37 23.48
CA CYS A 464 -8.42 20.55 22.61
C CYS A 464 -8.80 20.90 21.16
N ALA A 465 -9.94 20.36 20.69
CA ALA A 465 -10.40 20.50 19.31
C ALA A 465 -11.39 21.65 19.08
N ASP A 466 -11.73 22.42 20.13
CA ASP A 466 -12.71 23.50 20.06
C ASP A 466 -12.42 24.52 18.94
N GLY A 467 -13.38 24.70 18.02
CA GLY A 467 -13.23 25.56 16.84
C GLY A 467 -12.21 25.07 15.79
N ILE A 468 -11.71 23.84 15.90
CA ILE A 468 -10.79 23.21 14.92
C ILE A 468 -11.45 22.00 14.23
N LEU A 469 -12.05 21.10 15.01
CA LEU A 469 -12.72 19.90 14.52
C LEU A 469 -14.20 19.90 14.90
N ASP A 470 -15.06 19.41 14.01
CA ASP A 470 -16.49 19.24 14.30
C ASP A 470 -16.77 18.01 15.19
N GLU A 471 -18.02 17.85 15.65
CA GLU A 471 -18.40 16.77 16.57
C GLU A 471 -18.25 15.37 15.95
N ASP A 472 -18.51 15.23 14.65
CA ASP A 472 -18.39 13.96 13.96
C ASP A 472 -16.91 13.58 13.72
N GLU A 473 -16.07 14.56 13.38
CA GLU A 473 -14.62 14.43 13.28
C GLU A 473 -14.02 14.02 14.63
N GLN A 474 -14.47 14.64 15.72
CA GLN A 474 -14.08 14.25 17.08
C GLN A 474 -14.52 12.82 17.40
N ALA A 475 -15.77 12.45 17.10
CA ALA A 475 -16.27 11.10 17.31
C ALA A 475 -15.48 10.05 16.52
N ALA A 476 -15.01 10.38 15.32
CA ALA A 476 -14.20 9.49 14.50
C ALA A 476 -12.80 9.22 15.10
N LEU A 477 -12.27 10.11 15.93
CA LEU A 477 -10.97 9.93 16.60
C LEU A 477 -11.05 9.12 17.90
N LEU A 478 -12.24 9.05 18.53
CA LEU A 478 -12.40 8.39 19.82
C LEU A 478 -12.18 6.89 19.72
N ARG A 479 -11.38 6.34 20.64
CA ARG A 479 -11.12 4.90 20.74
C ARG A 479 -10.89 4.46 22.18
N ALA A 480 -11.30 3.24 22.50
CA ALA A 480 -11.08 2.66 23.81
C ALA A 480 -9.58 2.44 24.09
N ARG A 481 -9.14 2.80 25.30
CA ARG A 481 -7.76 2.63 25.74
C ARG A 481 -7.38 1.16 25.95
N ALA A 482 -6.21 0.75 25.42
CA ALA A 482 -5.65 -0.58 25.68
C ALA A 482 -5.02 -0.68 27.10
N ALA A 483 -4.70 -1.89 27.55
CA ALA A 483 -4.12 -2.11 28.88
C ALA A 483 -2.75 -1.40 29.08
N SER A 484 -1.95 -1.29 28.03
CA SER A 484 -0.66 -0.59 28.03
C SER A 484 -0.50 0.26 26.76
N ALA A 485 0.43 1.21 26.78
CA ALA A 485 0.68 2.09 25.62
C ALA A 485 1.26 1.34 24.41
N ASP A 486 1.91 0.20 24.64
CA ASP A 486 2.51 -0.62 23.58
C ASP A 486 1.50 -1.58 22.96
N ALA A 487 0.43 -1.91 23.69
CA ALA A 487 -0.68 -2.73 23.20
C ALA A 487 -1.75 -1.93 22.43
N ASP A 488 -1.62 -0.60 22.37
CA ASP A 488 -2.53 0.23 21.58
C ASP A 488 -2.35 -0.06 20.07
N PRO A 489 -3.44 -0.18 19.30
CA PRO A 489 -3.38 -0.49 17.87
C PRO A 489 -2.98 0.76 17.07
N TRP A 490 -1.71 1.15 17.17
CA TRP A 490 -1.17 2.33 16.51
C TRP A 490 -1.23 2.19 14.99
N THR A 491 -1.81 3.20 14.35
CA THR A 491 -1.90 3.31 12.89
C THR A 491 -0.72 4.11 12.33
N LEU A 492 -0.56 4.11 11.00
CA LEU A 492 0.47 4.93 10.35
C LEU A 492 0.28 6.43 10.68
N ASP A 493 -0.95 6.94 10.57
CA ASP A 493 -1.24 8.35 10.83
C ASP A 493 -1.09 8.72 12.31
N ASP A 494 -1.27 7.75 13.23
CA ASP A 494 -0.91 7.94 14.64
C ASP A 494 0.61 8.09 14.85
N HIS A 495 1.45 7.32 14.15
CA HIS A 495 2.90 7.47 14.25
C HIS A 495 3.39 8.86 13.80
N VAL A 496 2.73 9.45 12.79
CA VAL A 496 2.97 10.84 12.39
C VAL A 496 2.58 11.81 13.51
N CYS A 497 1.44 11.59 14.18
CA CYS A 497 1.00 12.38 15.33
C CYS A 497 1.92 12.23 16.55
N LEU A 498 2.44 11.02 16.79
CA LEU A 498 3.38 10.74 17.87
C LEU A 498 4.71 11.48 17.67
N GLU A 499 5.22 11.55 16.44
CA GLU A 499 6.40 12.36 16.12
C GLU A 499 6.13 13.86 16.34
N GLU A 500 4.97 14.37 15.91
CA GLU A 500 4.58 15.78 16.19
C GLU A 500 4.56 16.06 17.70
N LEU A 501 3.96 15.15 18.49
CA LEU A 501 3.95 15.26 19.95
C LEU A 501 5.36 15.18 20.56
N GLN A 502 6.23 14.32 20.04
CA GLN A 502 7.61 14.23 20.49
C GLN A 502 8.38 15.55 20.29
N VAL A 503 8.19 16.18 19.13
CA VAL A 503 8.78 17.50 18.84
C VAL A 503 8.20 18.57 19.77
N LEU A 504 6.88 18.60 19.97
CA LEU A 504 6.23 19.57 20.86
C LEU A 504 6.64 19.39 22.33
N ILE A 505 6.84 18.14 22.78
CA ILE A 505 7.13 17.81 24.17
C ILE A 505 8.63 17.97 24.46
N SER A 506 9.48 17.25 23.73
CA SER A 506 10.91 17.18 23.99
C SER A 506 11.75 18.12 23.13
N GLY A 507 11.27 18.51 21.95
CA GLY A 507 12.09 19.19 20.93
C GLY A 507 12.95 18.24 20.12
N ASP A 508 12.89 16.93 20.39
CA ASP A 508 13.66 15.93 19.67
C ASP A 508 13.16 15.85 18.22
N THR A 509 14.04 16.16 17.27
CA THR A 509 13.76 15.99 15.84
C THR A 509 14.51 14.80 15.29
N PRO A 510 13.94 14.08 14.30
CA PRO A 510 14.63 12.98 13.62
C PRO A 510 15.90 13.46 12.89
N ARG A 511 16.69 12.48 12.41
CA ARG A 511 17.85 12.75 11.54
C ARG A 511 17.46 13.67 10.38
N ARG A 512 18.29 14.68 10.15
CA ARG A 512 18.14 15.64 9.05
C ARG A 512 19.00 15.23 7.85
N TYR A 513 18.48 15.48 6.67
CA TYR A 513 19.08 15.21 5.37
C TYR A 513 19.27 16.52 4.62
N GLY A 514 20.35 16.63 3.85
CA GLY A 514 20.64 17.80 3.02
C GLY A 514 19.70 17.89 1.81
N HIS A 515 19.34 16.74 1.23
CA HIS A 515 18.38 16.64 0.13
C HIS A 515 17.39 15.49 0.34
N ILE A 516 16.12 15.71 0.02
CA ILE A 516 15.08 14.65 0.06
C ILE A 516 14.43 14.51 -1.31
N VAL A 517 14.41 13.30 -1.85
CA VAL A 517 13.61 12.94 -3.02
C VAL A 517 12.38 12.19 -2.55
N VAL A 518 11.19 12.61 -2.99
CA VAL A 518 9.94 11.92 -2.67
C VAL A 518 9.23 11.56 -3.97
N ASP A 519 9.05 10.26 -4.21
CA ASP A 519 8.25 9.79 -5.34
C ASP A 519 6.79 9.53 -4.92
N GLU A 520 5.88 9.60 -5.90
CA GLU A 520 4.42 9.50 -5.70
C GLU A 520 3.88 10.51 -4.65
N ALA A 521 4.45 11.71 -4.63
CA ALA A 521 4.21 12.71 -3.60
C ALA A 521 2.77 13.26 -3.55
N GLN A 522 1.96 13.00 -4.57
CA GLN A 522 0.55 13.40 -4.59
C GLN A 522 -0.30 12.68 -3.52
N ASP A 523 0.21 11.57 -2.97
CA ASP A 523 -0.44 10.83 -1.87
C ASP A 523 0.06 11.26 -0.48
N LEU A 524 1.03 12.19 -0.40
CA LEU A 524 1.48 12.72 0.87
C LEU A 524 0.34 13.45 1.57
N THR A 525 0.12 13.09 2.84
CA THR A 525 -0.83 13.83 3.66
C THR A 525 -0.19 15.12 4.21
N PRO A 526 -0.99 16.15 4.55
CA PRO A 526 -0.47 17.38 5.15
C PRO A 526 0.44 17.15 6.38
N MET A 527 0.04 16.26 7.28
CA MET A 527 0.86 15.91 8.46
C MET A 527 2.16 15.19 8.08
N GLN A 528 2.14 14.33 7.05
CA GLN A 528 3.36 13.70 6.54
C GLN A 528 4.29 14.73 5.88
N ALA A 529 3.77 15.67 5.09
CA ALA A 529 4.56 16.75 4.51
C ALA A 529 5.25 17.60 5.60
N ARG A 530 4.54 17.93 6.69
CA ARG A 530 5.13 18.60 7.86
C ARG A 530 6.26 17.80 8.49
N ALA A 531 6.07 16.49 8.64
CA ALA A 531 7.11 15.59 9.16
C ALA A 531 8.34 15.51 8.25
N LEU A 532 8.12 15.45 6.94
CA LEU A 532 9.19 15.47 5.94
C LEU A 532 9.99 16.77 5.97
N ARG A 533 9.31 17.91 6.11
CA ARG A 533 9.98 19.21 6.25
C ARG A 533 10.95 19.21 7.44
N ARG A 534 10.59 18.64 8.60
CA ARG A 534 11.48 18.55 9.76
C ARG A 534 12.74 17.70 9.52
N ARG A 535 12.66 16.74 8.60
CA ARG A 535 13.78 15.87 8.19
C ARG A 535 14.67 16.52 7.16
N CYS A 536 14.28 17.64 6.56
CA CYS A 536 15.16 18.40 5.69
C CYS A 536 15.96 19.42 6.50
N ALA A 537 17.27 19.43 6.33
CA ALA A 537 18.19 20.33 7.02
C ALA A 537 17.84 21.81 6.77
N ALA A 538 18.36 22.70 7.62
CA ALA A 538 18.25 24.13 7.38
C ALA A 538 18.99 24.49 6.08
N GLY A 539 18.31 25.12 5.13
CA GLY A 539 18.85 25.35 3.77
C GLY A 539 18.99 24.09 2.91
N GLY A 540 18.42 22.96 3.34
CA GLY A 540 18.30 21.76 2.52
C GLY A 540 17.22 21.92 1.44
N SER A 541 17.23 21.02 0.47
CA SER A 541 16.34 21.07 -0.70
C SER A 541 15.57 19.78 -0.90
N MET A 542 14.56 19.81 -1.77
CA MET A 542 13.74 18.63 -2.06
C MET A 542 13.45 18.49 -3.55
N THR A 543 13.36 17.24 -4.02
CA THR A 543 12.83 16.89 -5.34
C THR A 543 11.57 16.05 -5.15
N VAL A 544 10.42 16.69 -5.32
CA VAL A 544 9.09 16.12 -5.11
C VAL A 544 8.56 15.68 -6.47
N LEU A 545 8.35 14.37 -6.66
CA LEU A 545 7.92 13.80 -7.93
C LEU A 545 6.49 13.28 -7.77
N GLY A 546 5.62 13.58 -8.73
CA GLY A 546 4.25 13.09 -8.64
C GLY A 546 3.40 13.33 -9.87
N ASP A 547 2.19 12.79 -9.80
CA ASP A 547 1.13 13.01 -10.77
C ASP A 547 -0.19 13.22 -10.04
N LEU A 548 -0.67 14.47 -10.00
CA LEU A 548 -1.96 14.82 -9.40
C LEU A 548 -3.14 14.03 -10.00
N ALA A 549 -3.09 13.55 -11.25
CA ALA A 549 -4.14 12.67 -11.81
C ALA A 549 -4.18 11.29 -11.13
N GLN A 550 -3.05 10.84 -10.58
CA GLN A 550 -2.87 9.55 -9.89
C GLN A 550 -2.97 9.65 -8.37
N ALA A 551 -3.59 10.71 -7.85
CA ALA A 551 -3.83 10.86 -6.41
C ALA A 551 -4.87 9.85 -5.92
N THR A 552 -4.45 8.97 -5.01
CA THR A 552 -5.27 7.90 -4.41
C THR A 552 -5.25 7.94 -2.88
N GLY A 553 -4.50 8.89 -2.30
CA GLY A 553 -4.46 9.13 -0.87
C GLY A 553 -5.78 9.66 -0.28
N PRO A 554 -5.86 9.79 1.06
CA PRO A 554 -7.06 10.31 1.73
C PRO A 554 -7.36 11.76 1.33
N HIS A 555 -6.32 12.56 1.11
CA HIS A 555 -6.43 13.90 0.54
C HIS A 555 -6.17 13.82 -0.96
N ILE A 556 -7.13 14.26 -1.78
CA ILE A 556 -6.98 14.31 -3.23
C ILE A 556 -6.62 15.75 -3.62
N PRO A 557 -5.34 16.10 -3.78
CA PRO A 557 -4.94 17.44 -4.18
C PRO A 557 -5.39 17.75 -5.61
N THR A 558 -5.92 18.96 -5.82
CA THR A 558 -6.17 19.52 -7.15
C THR A 558 -4.96 20.31 -7.68
N ASN A 559 -4.09 20.77 -6.79
CA ASN A 559 -2.86 21.48 -7.10
C ASN A 559 -1.76 21.16 -6.08
N TRP A 560 -0.55 21.65 -6.34
CA TRP A 560 0.61 21.43 -5.47
C TRP A 560 0.75 22.49 -4.36
N ASP A 561 -0.09 23.53 -4.31
CA ASP A 561 0.12 24.70 -3.45
C ASP A 561 0.20 24.34 -1.97
N ARG A 562 -0.75 23.52 -1.50
CA ARG A 562 -0.82 23.12 -0.09
C ARG A 562 0.39 22.29 0.32
N ILE A 563 0.74 21.28 -0.47
CA ILE A 563 1.88 20.39 -0.18
C ILE A 563 3.20 21.16 -0.33
N GLY A 564 3.37 21.93 -1.40
CA GLY A 564 4.55 22.76 -1.65
C GLY A 564 4.80 23.75 -0.53
N ALA A 565 3.76 24.45 -0.07
CA ALA A 565 3.85 25.35 1.07
C ALA A 565 4.31 24.63 2.35
N LEU A 566 3.73 23.46 2.67
CA LEU A 566 4.10 22.67 3.86
C LEU A 566 5.51 22.10 3.80
N LEU A 567 6.05 21.87 2.60
CA LEU A 567 7.42 21.42 2.38
C LEU A 567 8.44 22.57 2.37
N SER A 568 8.00 23.83 2.45
CA SER A 568 8.85 25.03 2.40
C SER A 568 8.72 25.89 3.68
N ASP A 569 9.77 26.60 4.08
CA ASP A 569 9.70 27.52 5.25
C ASP A 569 9.15 28.90 4.88
N HIS A 570 9.35 29.33 3.63
CA HIS A 570 9.11 30.70 3.18
C HIS A 570 8.31 30.78 1.87
N GLY A 571 7.77 29.67 1.38
CA GLY A 571 7.03 29.62 0.11
C GLY A 571 7.91 29.53 -1.15
N ASP A 572 9.23 29.39 -0.99
CA ASP A 572 10.17 29.24 -2.10
C ASP A 572 10.17 27.80 -2.64
N TRP A 573 9.17 27.47 -3.43
CA TRP A 573 9.07 26.21 -4.18
C TRP A 573 8.59 26.49 -5.61
N ARG A 574 8.90 25.59 -6.54
CA ARG A 574 8.47 25.74 -7.94
C ARG A 574 7.99 24.42 -8.53
N VAL A 575 7.05 24.51 -9.46
CA VAL A 575 6.57 23.38 -10.25
C VAL A 575 7.27 23.38 -11.60
N ALA A 576 7.68 22.20 -12.05
CA ALA A 576 8.06 21.92 -13.42
C ALA A 576 7.19 20.80 -13.97
N GLU A 577 6.71 20.97 -15.21
CA GLU A 577 5.82 20.01 -15.86
C GLU A 577 6.54 19.18 -16.92
N LEU A 578 6.27 17.87 -16.92
CA LEU A 578 6.70 16.95 -17.97
C LEU A 578 5.46 16.47 -18.75
N ASN A 579 5.30 17.00 -19.96
CA ASN A 579 4.11 16.81 -20.79
C ASN A 579 4.30 15.78 -21.92
N THR A 580 5.48 15.18 -22.05
CA THR A 580 5.79 14.20 -23.11
C THR A 580 5.96 12.82 -22.51
N SER A 581 5.12 11.87 -22.91
CA SER A 581 5.21 10.46 -22.50
C SER A 581 6.03 9.67 -23.51
N TYR A 582 7.11 9.05 -23.03
CA TYR A 582 7.99 8.22 -23.84
C TYR A 582 7.73 6.72 -23.61
N ARG A 583 7.09 6.37 -22.50
CA ARG A 583 6.95 4.97 -22.07
C ARG A 583 5.61 4.36 -22.38
N VAL A 584 4.52 5.11 -22.22
CA VAL A 584 3.17 4.57 -22.50
C VAL A 584 2.88 4.78 -23.98
N PRO A 585 2.43 3.74 -24.73
CA PRO A 585 2.07 3.89 -26.13
C PRO A 585 0.95 4.90 -26.35
N ALA A 586 0.94 5.53 -27.52
CA ALA A 586 -0.07 6.50 -27.94
C ALA A 586 -1.48 5.90 -27.92
N GLU A 587 -1.64 4.66 -28.35
CA GLU A 587 -2.91 3.95 -28.40
C GLU A 587 -3.52 3.79 -26.99
N ILE A 588 -2.67 3.48 -26.00
CA ILE A 588 -3.09 3.35 -24.59
C ILE A 588 -3.46 4.73 -24.03
N MET A 589 -2.66 5.75 -24.30
CA MET A 589 -2.96 7.11 -23.84
C MET A 589 -4.25 7.65 -24.46
N GLU A 590 -4.48 7.43 -25.76
CA GLU A 590 -5.73 7.81 -26.43
C GLU A 590 -6.94 7.11 -25.82
N PHE A 591 -6.84 5.80 -25.56
CA PHE A 591 -7.89 5.02 -24.91
C PHE A 591 -8.24 5.54 -23.50
N VAL A 592 -7.24 5.98 -22.74
CA VAL A 592 -7.42 6.43 -21.34
C VAL A 592 -7.73 7.94 -21.24
N ALA A 593 -7.53 8.71 -22.31
CA ALA A 593 -7.71 10.17 -22.30
C ALA A 593 -9.08 10.66 -21.80
N PRO A 594 -10.23 10.02 -22.12
CA PRO A 594 -11.53 10.41 -21.55
C PRO A 594 -11.55 10.30 -20.02
N LEU A 595 -11.01 9.19 -19.48
CA LEU A 595 -10.94 8.96 -18.04
C LEU A 595 -10.01 9.98 -17.38
N ALA A 596 -8.87 10.29 -18.01
CA ALA A 596 -7.93 11.30 -17.51
C ALA A 596 -8.58 12.68 -17.36
N ARG A 597 -9.35 13.11 -18.37
CA ARG A 597 -10.11 14.37 -18.35
C ARG A 597 -11.21 14.38 -17.28
N ALA A 598 -11.82 13.22 -17.00
CA ALA A 598 -12.82 13.10 -15.95
C ALA A 598 -12.21 13.21 -14.54
N VAL A 599 -11.04 12.60 -14.31
CA VAL A 599 -10.40 12.61 -12.98
C VAL A 599 -9.63 13.89 -12.68
N ALA A 600 -9.01 14.52 -13.69
CA ALA A 600 -8.20 15.72 -13.52
C ALA A 600 -8.37 16.67 -14.74
N PRO A 601 -9.46 17.43 -14.79
CA PRO A 601 -9.82 18.24 -15.97
C PRO A 601 -8.85 19.39 -16.24
N ASP A 602 -8.24 19.96 -15.18
CA ASP A 602 -7.38 21.14 -15.28
C ASP A 602 -5.91 20.78 -15.57
N LEU A 603 -5.55 19.50 -15.57
CA LEU A 603 -4.17 19.06 -15.83
C LEU A 603 -3.92 18.84 -17.32
N PRO A 604 -2.75 19.27 -17.84
CA PRO A 604 -2.37 18.94 -19.20
C PRO A 604 -2.20 17.42 -19.35
N TYR A 605 -2.86 16.86 -20.36
CA TYR A 605 -2.74 15.44 -20.68
C TYR A 605 -1.43 15.18 -21.44
N PRO A 606 -0.57 14.23 -21.02
CA PRO A 606 0.70 14.01 -21.67
C PRO A 606 0.54 13.52 -23.12
N GLN A 607 1.39 14.03 -24.00
CA GLN A 607 1.48 13.57 -25.38
C GLN A 607 2.41 12.36 -25.48
N ALA A 608 1.85 11.22 -25.86
CA ALA A 608 2.65 10.04 -26.16
C ALA A 608 3.33 10.19 -27.52
N VAL A 609 4.60 9.79 -27.58
CA VAL A 609 5.40 9.90 -28.81
C VAL A 609 5.73 8.55 -29.44
N ARG A 610 5.34 7.46 -28.78
CA ARG A 610 5.63 6.09 -29.21
C ARG A 610 4.34 5.38 -29.57
N GLU A 611 4.37 4.65 -30.66
CA GLU A 611 3.30 3.74 -31.10
C GLU A 611 3.75 2.29 -30.84
N ALA A 612 2.80 1.44 -30.45
CA ALA A 612 3.02 0.00 -30.27
C ALA A 612 2.33 -0.84 -31.35
N GLY A 613 1.35 -0.27 -32.07
CA GLY A 613 0.59 -0.91 -33.14
C GLY A 613 -0.90 -1.05 -32.80
N GLU A 614 -1.70 -1.41 -33.81
CA GLU A 614 -3.18 -1.46 -33.71
C GLU A 614 -3.70 -2.42 -32.62
N ASP A 615 -2.96 -3.48 -32.29
CA ASP A 615 -3.30 -4.46 -31.25
C ASP A 615 -2.81 -4.07 -29.83
N ALA A 616 -2.28 -2.85 -29.66
CA ALA A 616 -1.75 -2.39 -28.38
C ALA A 616 -2.84 -2.25 -27.30
N VAL A 617 -4.08 -1.94 -27.69
CA VAL A 617 -5.23 -1.90 -26.77
C VAL A 617 -6.27 -2.90 -27.22
N ARG A 618 -6.72 -3.75 -26.30
CA ARG A 618 -7.78 -4.72 -26.56
C ARG A 618 -8.83 -4.71 -25.46
N THR A 619 -10.08 -4.48 -25.81
CA THR A 619 -11.23 -4.68 -24.92
C THR A 619 -11.88 -6.01 -25.24
N VAL A 620 -12.01 -6.89 -24.25
CA VAL A 620 -12.59 -8.23 -24.39
C VAL A 620 -13.78 -8.33 -23.45
N ALA A 621 -14.99 -8.37 -24.03
CA ALA A 621 -16.19 -8.74 -23.29
C ALA A 621 -16.19 -10.25 -23.08
N THR A 622 -16.46 -10.69 -21.85
CA THR A 622 -16.60 -12.11 -21.52
C THR A 622 -17.81 -12.34 -20.62
N GLU A 623 -18.19 -13.61 -20.52
CA GLU A 623 -19.24 -14.05 -19.62
C GLU A 623 -18.68 -14.24 -18.21
N PRO A 624 -19.42 -13.92 -17.12
CA PRO A 624 -18.91 -13.98 -15.75
C PRO A 624 -18.22 -15.29 -15.36
N TRP A 625 -18.70 -16.41 -15.92
CA TRP A 625 -18.16 -17.74 -15.64
C TRP A 625 -16.94 -18.12 -16.49
N LYS A 626 -16.65 -17.40 -17.57
CA LYS A 626 -15.45 -17.58 -18.39
C LYS A 626 -14.31 -16.66 -17.96
N LEU A 627 -14.60 -15.64 -17.14
CA LEU A 627 -13.64 -14.62 -16.73
C LEU A 627 -12.27 -15.21 -16.30
N LEU A 628 -12.26 -16.23 -15.44
CA LEU A 628 -11.02 -16.86 -14.98
C LEU A 628 -10.27 -17.60 -16.10
N ASP A 629 -10.97 -18.43 -16.88
CA ASP A 629 -10.36 -19.19 -17.97
C ASP A 629 -9.87 -18.27 -19.09
N ASP A 630 -10.64 -17.23 -19.44
CA ASP A 630 -10.27 -16.22 -20.43
C ASP A 630 -9.12 -15.35 -19.93
N THR A 631 -9.05 -15.03 -18.63
CA THR A 631 -7.90 -14.34 -18.02
C THR A 631 -6.64 -15.18 -18.21
N VAL A 632 -6.67 -16.46 -17.83
CA VAL A 632 -5.51 -17.36 -17.98
C VAL A 632 -5.14 -17.54 -19.45
N ALA A 633 -6.12 -17.67 -20.34
CA ALA A 633 -5.86 -17.76 -21.78
C ALA A 633 -5.18 -16.49 -22.34
N GLN A 634 -5.58 -15.30 -21.88
CA GLN A 634 -4.90 -14.06 -22.24
C GLN A 634 -3.49 -13.98 -21.66
N VAL A 635 -3.29 -14.39 -20.40
CA VAL A 635 -1.96 -14.47 -19.79
C VAL A 635 -1.08 -15.42 -20.60
N SER A 636 -1.51 -16.65 -20.87
CA SER A 636 -0.75 -17.63 -21.68
C SER A 636 -0.41 -17.15 -23.08
N ARG A 637 -1.26 -16.30 -23.69
CA ARG A 637 -0.97 -15.67 -25.00
C ARG A 637 0.17 -14.66 -24.94
N LEU A 638 0.28 -13.92 -23.83
CA LEU A 638 1.25 -12.84 -23.65
C LEU A 638 2.56 -13.36 -23.05
N VAL A 639 2.46 -14.39 -22.22
CA VAL A 639 3.59 -15.05 -21.59
C VAL A 639 4.43 -15.78 -22.65
N GLY A 640 5.75 -15.59 -22.59
CA GLY A 640 6.68 -16.11 -23.60
C GLY A 640 7.02 -15.13 -24.72
N THR A 641 6.35 -13.96 -24.79
CA THR A 641 6.85 -12.85 -25.61
C THR A 641 8.20 -12.38 -25.08
N SER A 642 9.10 -12.02 -25.99
CA SER A 642 10.46 -11.56 -25.67
C SER A 642 10.89 -10.45 -26.61
N ASP A 643 11.97 -9.75 -26.28
CA ASP A 643 12.71 -8.91 -27.22
C ASP A 643 13.88 -9.63 -27.90
N GLY A 644 13.92 -10.95 -27.80
CA GLY A 644 15.05 -11.78 -28.24
C GLY A 644 16.11 -12.06 -27.15
N SER A 645 16.07 -11.37 -26.00
CA SER A 645 17.03 -11.59 -24.89
C SER A 645 16.37 -11.87 -23.54
N THR A 646 15.23 -11.22 -23.25
CA THR A 646 14.50 -11.37 -21.99
C THR A 646 13.02 -11.57 -22.21
N LEU A 647 12.36 -12.28 -21.30
CA LEU A 647 10.91 -12.42 -21.27
C LEU A 647 10.26 -11.10 -20.87
N ARG A 648 9.14 -10.77 -21.51
CA ARG A 648 8.34 -9.59 -21.19
C ARG A 648 7.48 -9.84 -19.96
N SER A 649 7.34 -8.79 -19.16
CA SER A 649 6.57 -8.82 -17.91
C SER A 649 5.06 -8.70 -18.15
N VAL A 650 4.25 -9.44 -17.41
CA VAL A 650 2.78 -9.44 -17.52
C VAL A 650 2.16 -9.17 -16.15
N ALA A 651 1.37 -8.10 -16.04
CA ALA A 651 0.56 -7.85 -14.85
C ALA A 651 -0.91 -8.16 -15.09
N VAL A 652 -1.55 -8.81 -14.12
CA VAL A 652 -3.00 -8.98 -14.05
C VAL A 652 -3.51 -8.16 -12.87
N ILE A 653 -4.32 -7.14 -13.14
CA ILE A 653 -4.83 -6.20 -12.14
C ILE A 653 -6.32 -6.48 -11.92
N VAL A 654 -6.70 -6.74 -10.67
CA VAL A 654 -8.06 -7.04 -10.24
C VAL A 654 -8.57 -6.02 -9.21
N PRO A 655 -9.89 -5.89 -8.98
CA PRO A 655 -10.43 -5.07 -7.89
C PRO A 655 -9.98 -5.56 -6.51
N ASP A 656 -9.73 -4.65 -5.57
CA ASP A 656 -9.08 -5.01 -4.30
C ASP A 656 -9.93 -5.91 -3.38
N ASP A 657 -11.26 -5.83 -3.44
CA ASP A 657 -12.16 -6.62 -2.58
C ASP A 657 -12.65 -7.91 -3.28
N SER A 658 -11.90 -8.39 -4.28
CA SER A 658 -12.29 -9.58 -5.05
C SER A 658 -11.48 -10.82 -4.67
N ASP A 659 -12.14 -11.97 -4.56
CA ASP A 659 -11.49 -13.29 -4.45
C ASP A 659 -10.72 -13.68 -5.73
N TRP A 660 -10.75 -12.83 -6.77
CA TRP A 660 -10.12 -13.10 -8.05
C TRP A 660 -8.61 -13.08 -7.98
N LEU A 661 -8.00 -12.29 -7.08
CA LEU A 661 -6.55 -12.28 -6.91
C LEU A 661 -6.04 -13.70 -6.57
N ASP A 662 -6.61 -14.30 -5.53
CA ASP A 662 -6.21 -15.64 -5.08
C ASP A 662 -6.67 -16.74 -6.04
N ALA A 663 -7.81 -16.56 -6.71
CA ALA A 663 -8.30 -17.53 -7.69
C ALA A 663 -7.44 -17.56 -8.96
N ILE A 664 -7.06 -16.39 -9.48
CA ILE A 664 -6.21 -16.26 -10.68
C ILE A 664 -4.80 -16.73 -10.36
N SER A 665 -4.21 -16.29 -9.24
CA SER A 665 -2.87 -16.72 -8.81
C SER A 665 -2.79 -18.25 -8.73
N ARG A 666 -3.71 -18.89 -7.98
CA ARG A 666 -3.74 -20.36 -7.88
C ARG A 666 -3.91 -21.06 -9.23
N ARG A 667 -4.67 -20.46 -10.15
CA ARG A 667 -4.90 -21.06 -11.48
C ARG A 667 -3.68 -20.94 -12.39
N ILE A 668 -2.95 -19.83 -12.29
CA ILE A 668 -1.66 -19.64 -12.97
C ILE A 668 -0.60 -20.59 -12.40
N ASP A 669 -0.57 -20.77 -11.09
CA ASP A 669 0.40 -21.66 -10.42
C ASP A 669 0.10 -23.16 -10.65
N GLY A 670 -1.19 -23.54 -10.62
CA GLY A 670 -1.63 -24.92 -10.81
C GLY A 670 -1.87 -25.33 -12.27
N GLY A 671 -1.82 -24.41 -13.22
CA GLY A 671 -2.02 -24.67 -14.64
C GLY A 671 -0.74 -25.14 -15.31
N GLY A 672 -0.66 -26.42 -15.71
CA GLY A 672 0.49 -26.98 -16.46
C GLY A 672 0.77 -26.34 -17.83
N ASP A 673 -0.05 -25.38 -18.27
CA ASP A 673 0.09 -24.65 -19.53
C ASP A 673 1.18 -23.55 -19.49
N ILE A 674 1.61 -23.10 -18.30
CA ILE A 674 2.63 -22.05 -18.15
C ILE A 674 3.87 -22.63 -17.46
N GLY A 675 4.98 -22.70 -18.19
CA GLY A 675 6.27 -23.17 -17.68
C GLY A 675 6.81 -22.31 -16.52
N GLU A 676 7.67 -22.87 -15.68
CA GLU A 676 8.16 -22.26 -14.44
C GLU A 676 8.84 -20.90 -14.63
N ARG A 677 9.76 -20.81 -15.60
CA ARG A 677 10.45 -19.55 -15.97
C ARG A 677 9.50 -18.46 -16.49
N ASN A 678 8.38 -18.87 -17.05
CA ASN A 678 7.35 -17.99 -17.59
C ASN A 678 6.40 -17.48 -16.49
N ARG A 679 6.20 -18.26 -15.41
CA ARG A 679 5.44 -17.84 -14.22
C ARG A 679 6.11 -16.68 -13.48
N GLU A 680 7.44 -16.67 -13.40
CA GLU A 680 8.20 -15.58 -12.77
C GLU A 680 7.98 -14.20 -13.45
N ALA A 681 7.56 -14.18 -14.71
CA ALA A 681 7.27 -12.96 -15.45
C ALA A 681 5.84 -12.43 -15.22
N VAL A 682 4.98 -13.18 -14.52
CA VAL A 682 3.58 -12.82 -14.28
C VAL A 682 3.39 -12.30 -12.85
N SER A 683 2.70 -11.18 -12.71
CA SER A 683 2.31 -10.61 -11.41
C SER A 683 0.81 -10.40 -11.36
N VAL A 684 0.12 -11.05 -10.41
CA VAL A 684 -1.29 -10.80 -10.13
C VAL A 684 -1.38 -9.84 -8.95
N LEU A 685 -2.06 -8.70 -9.15
CA LEU A 685 -2.07 -7.60 -8.20
C LEU A 685 -3.48 -7.05 -8.01
N ALA A 686 -3.75 -6.60 -6.78
CA ALA A 686 -4.90 -5.74 -6.52
C ALA A 686 -4.65 -4.35 -7.14
N ALA A 687 -5.70 -3.64 -7.53
CA ALA A 687 -5.59 -2.35 -8.20
C ALA A 687 -4.79 -1.31 -7.37
N THR A 688 -4.84 -1.36 -6.03
CA THR A 688 -4.06 -0.47 -5.14
C THR A 688 -2.56 -0.76 -5.20
N GLN A 689 -2.17 -2.00 -5.53
CA GLN A 689 -0.79 -2.45 -5.60
C GLN A 689 -0.12 -2.17 -6.95
N ALA A 690 -0.89 -1.74 -7.96
CA ALA A 690 -0.37 -1.45 -9.30
C ALA A 690 0.46 -0.15 -9.37
N LYS A 691 0.28 0.75 -8.40
CA LYS A 691 0.94 2.06 -8.35
C LYS A 691 2.46 1.92 -8.18
N GLY A 692 3.23 2.83 -8.80
CA GLY A 692 4.70 2.85 -8.73
C GLY A 692 5.42 1.75 -9.54
N MET A 693 4.68 0.92 -10.28
CA MET A 693 5.22 -0.16 -11.10
C MET A 693 4.96 0.07 -12.59
N GLU A 694 5.74 -0.56 -13.48
CA GLU A 694 5.49 -0.59 -14.93
C GLU A 694 5.67 -2.02 -15.43
N TYR A 695 4.82 -2.46 -16.37
CA TYR A 695 4.85 -3.79 -16.98
C TYR A 695 4.77 -3.67 -18.49
N ASP A 696 5.32 -4.65 -19.21
CA ASP A 696 5.20 -4.69 -20.67
C ASP A 696 3.75 -4.93 -21.07
N HIS A 697 3.12 -5.92 -20.47
CA HIS A 697 1.72 -6.25 -20.73
C HIS A 697 0.90 -6.08 -19.46
N VAL A 698 -0.27 -5.45 -19.58
CA VAL A 698 -1.21 -5.30 -18.46
C VAL A 698 -2.57 -5.83 -18.87
N LEU A 699 -3.13 -6.68 -18.03
CA LEU A 699 -4.52 -7.09 -18.05
C LEU A 699 -5.28 -6.39 -16.91
N VAL A 700 -6.31 -5.63 -17.22
CA VAL A 700 -7.21 -5.05 -16.21
C VAL A 700 -8.54 -5.81 -16.25
N ILE A 701 -8.90 -6.41 -15.11
CA ILE A 701 -10.10 -7.24 -14.95
C ILE A 701 -11.20 -6.43 -14.28
N GLU A 702 -12.39 -6.44 -14.87
CA GLU A 702 -13.60 -5.77 -14.36
C GLU A 702 -13.38 -4.30 -13.98
N PRO A 703 -13.03 -3.43 -14.96
CA PRO A 703 -12.75 -2.02 -14.71
C PRO A 703 -13.94 -1.27 -14.09
N ALA A 704 -15.18 -1.70 -14.36
CA ALA A 704 -16.38 -1.14 -13.73
C ALA A 704 -16.38 -1.28 -12.21
N THR A 705 -15.92 -2.43 -11.69
CA THR A 705 -15.85 -2.68 -10.24
C THR A 705 -14.78 -1.82 -9.58
N ILE A 706 -13.66 -1.56 -10.28
CA ILE A 706 -12.61 -0.65 -9.80
C ILE A 706 -13.14 0.79 -9.75
N ALA A 707 -13.89 1.20 -10.78
CA ALA A 707 -14.45 2.55 -10.89
C ALA A 707 -15.58 2.86 -9.90
N ASP A 708 -16.35 1.85 -9.46
CA ASP A 708 -17.55 2.03 -8.62
C ASP A 708 -17.27 2.56 -7.20
N ARG A 709 -15.99 2.67 -6.83
CA ARG A 709 -15.54 3.25 -5.55
C ARG A 709 -15.50 4.79 -5.55
N GLY A 710 -16.27 5.42 -6.42
CA GLY A 710 -16.33 6.87 -6.58
C GLY A 710 -15.04 7.48 -7.17
N PRO A 711 -14.72 8.75 -6.85
CA PRO A 711 -13.60 9.47 -7.47
C PRO A 711 -12.23 8.81 -7.28
N ALA A 712 -11.99 8.18 -6.12
CA ALA A 712 -10.76 7.44 -5.86
C ALA A 712 -10.65 6.19 -6.75
N GLY A 713 -11.76 5.48 -6.96
CA GLY A 713 -11.82 4.31 -7.86
C GLY A 713 -11.52 4.65 -9.31
N LEU A 714 -12.03 5.78 -9.82
CA LEU A 714 -11.72 6.25 -11.18
C LEU A 714 -10.22 6.57 -11.36
N ARG A 715 -9.60 7.20 -10.36
CA ARG A 715 -8.15 7.50 -10.38
C ARG A 715 -7.32 6.23 -10.26
N GLN A 716 -7.77 5.27 -9.47
CA GLN A 716 -7.15 3.96 -9.36
C GLN A 716 -7.22 3.17 -10.68
N LEU A 717 -8.37 3.23 -11.37
CA LEU A 717 -8.51 2.68 -12.72
C LEU A 717 -7.56 3.38 -13.71
N TYR A 718 -7.46 4.71 -13.65
CA TYR A 718 -6.52 5.48 -14.46
C TYR A 718 -5.06 5.03 -14.24
N VAL A 719 -4.67 4.81 -12.98
CA VAL A 719 -3.36 4.25 -12.63
C VAL A 719 -3.17 2.87 -13.26
N ALA A 720 -4.12 1.95 -13.07
CA ALA A 720 -4.05 0.57 -13.55
C ALA A 720 -3.90 0.49 -15.09
N LEU A 721 -4.70 1.26 -15.83
CA LEU A 721 -4.67 1.27 -17.30
C LEU A 721 -3.37 1.85 -17.88
N THR A 722 -2.67 2.70 -17.11
CA THR A 722 -1.47 3.42 -17.56
C THR A 722 -0.15 2.76 -17.14
N ARG A 723 -0.20 1.55 -16.57
CA ARG A 723 0.99 0.79 -16.16
C ARG A 723 1.67 0.03 -17.31
N SER A 724 1.08 0.01 -18.49
CA SER A 724 1.57 -0.78 -19.63
C SER A 724 2.55 -0.01 -20.52
N THR A 725 3.60 -0.69 -20.94
CA THR A 725 4.59 -0.20 -21.91
C THR A 725 4.54 -0.94 -23.24
N GLN A 726 3.71 -1.97 -23.45
CA GLN A 726 3.56 -2.62 -24.75
C GLN A 726 2.10 -2.81 -25.13
N SER A 727 1.34 -3.52 -24.30
CA SER A 727 -0.09 -3.71 -24.57
C SER A 727 -0.96 -3.74 -23.32
N LEU A 728 -2.18 -3.28 -23.48
CA LEU A 728 -3.23 -3.25 -22.49
C LEU A 728 -4.39 -4.12 -22.97
N THR A 729 -4.79 -5.08 -22.15
CA THR A 729 -6.03 -5.84 -22.36
C THR A 729 -7.00 -5.56 -21.22
N VAL A 730 -8.21 -5.13 -21.55
CA VAL A 730 -9.30 -4.91 -20.60
C VAL A 730 -10.30 -6.05 -20.75
N LEU A 731 -10.41 -6.90 -19.72
CA LEU A 731 -11.36 -8.01 -19.69
C LEU A 731 -12.53 -7.63 -18.78
N HIS A 732 -13.76 -7.68 -19.29
CA HIS A 732 -14.92 -7.20 -18.57
C HIS A 732 -16.17 -8.04 -18.84
N THR A 733 -17.01 -8.20 -17.83
CA THR A 733 -18.33 -8.84 -17.94
C THR A 733 -19.44 -7.81 -17.79
N ALA A 734 -19.21 -6.78 -16.96
CA ALA A 734 -20.03 -5.58 -16.93
C ALA A 734 -19.66 -4.62 -18.08
N PRO A 735 -20.57 -3.71 -18.50
CA PRO A 735 -20.24 -2.62 -19.41
C PRO A 735 -19.04 -1.82 -18.90
N LEU A 736 -18.23 -1.28 -19.83
CA LEU A 736 -17.11 -0.42 -19.46
C LEU A 736 -17.61 0.88 -18.80
N PRO A 737 -16.84 1.50 -17.88
CA PRO A 737 -17.24 2.75 -17.24
C PRO A 737 -17.49 3.87 -18.25
N ASP A 738 -18.58 4.64 -18.09
CA ASP A 738 -18.92 5.77 -18.97
C ASP A 738 -17.77 6.79 -19.10
N ALA A 739 -17.04 7.01 -18.00
CA ALA A 739 -15.86 7.87 -17.95
C ALA A 739 -14.72 7.44 -18.89
N LEU A 740 -14.66 6.17 -19.27
CA LEU A 740 -13.65 5.62 -20.20
C LEU A 740 -14.10 5.69 -21.65
N ILE A 741 -15.40 5.56 -21.92
CA ILE A 741 -15.96 5.55 -23.28
C ILE A 741 -16.12 6.98 -23.82
N GLY A 742 -16.27 7.97 -22.92
CA GLY A 742 -16.50 9.37 -23.28
C GLY A 742 -17.93 9.59 -23.75
N SER A 743 -18.63 10.57 -23.16
CA SER A 743 -19.99 10.91 -23.57
C SER A 743 -19.96 11.58 -24.95
N GLY A 744 -20.09 10.81 -26.02
CA GLY A 744 -20.12 11.29 -27.39
C GLY A 744 -20.89 10.38 -28.33
N ASP A 745 -22.11 10.77 -28.64
CA ASP A 745 -22.73 10.60 -29.97
C ASP A 745 -22.96 9.17 -30.50
N ASN A 746 -23.43 8.26 -29.66
CA ASN A 746 -24.38 7.22 -30.12
C ASN A 746 -25.81 7.76 -29.96
N GLY A 747 -26.16 8.73 -30.80
CA GLY A 747 -27.55 9.08 -31.07
C GLY A 747 -28.30 7.90 -31.70
N GLU A 748 -29.56 7.75 -31.31
CA GLU A 748 -30.61 7.06 -32.07
C GLU A 748 -30.55 5.53 -32.25
N ALA A 749 -30.43 4.74 -31.17
CA ALA A 749 -31.05 3.39 -31.13
C ALA A 749 -31.12 2.77 -29.72
N ALA A 750 -31.79 3.42 -28.76
CA ALA A 750 -32.35 2.73 -27.56
C ALA A 750 -33.11 3.67 -26.60
N ALA A 751 -33.12 4.98 -26.82
CA ALA A 751 -33.98 5.90 -26.07
C ALA A 751 -35.42 5.87 -26.61
N ALA A 752 -36.07 4.70 -26.54
CA ALA A 752 -37.51 4.57 -26.67
C ALA A 752 -38.07 4.07 -25.34
N GLY A 753 -38.40 5.05 -24.49
CA GLY A 753 -39.39 4.96 -23.41
C GLY A 753 -39.29 3.79 -22.44
N ALA A 754 -38.57 3.99 -21.33
CA ALA A 754 -38.97 3.41 -20.05
C ALA A 754 -38.54 4.35 -18.93
N ARG A 755 -39.49 4.72 -18.06
CA ARG A 755 -39.22 5.54 -16.87
C ARG A 755 -38.41 4.70 -15.85
N PRO A 756 -37.62 5.33 -14.95
CA PRO A 756 -36.83 4.60 -13.95
C PRO A 756 -37.64 3.67 -13.03
N GLU A 757 -38.95 3.91 -12.90
CA GLU A 757 -39.87 3.03 -12.15
C GLU A 757 -40.13 1.67 -12.83
N GLU A 758 -39.93 1.53 -14.15
CA GLU A 758 -40.14 0.25 -14.86
C GLU A 758 -38.91 -0.67 -14.82
N ALA A 759 -37.72 -0.17 -14.47
CA ALA A 759 -36.52 -1.01 -14.33
C ALA A 759 -36.56 -1.88 -13.05
N ALA A 760 -37.23 -1.40 -11.99
CA ALA A 760 -37.50 -2.19 -10.79
C ALA A 760 -38.45 -3.36 -11.06
N ALA A 761 -39.27 -3.30 -12.12
CA ALA A 761 -40.24 -4.32 -12.48
C ALA A 761 -39.65 -5.56 -13.20
N ARG A 762 -38.33 -5.66 -13.38
CA ARG A 762 -37.68 -6.76 -14.13
C ARG A 762 -36.87 -7.75 -13.29
N LEU A 763 -36.62 -7.47 -12.01
CA LEU A 763 -35.93 -8.43 -11.14
C LEU A 763 -36.95 -9.43 -10.56
N PRO A 764 -36.69 -10.74 -10.62
CA PRO A 764 -37.59 -11.70 -10.02
C PRO A 764 -37.54 -11.53 -8.50
N ARG A 765 -38.73 -11.44 -7.90
CA ARG A 765 -38.90 -11.19 -6.46
C ARG A 765 -38.18 -12.27 -5.64
N ILE A 766 -37.45 -11.90 -4.58
CA ILE A 766 -36.83 -12.87 -3.67
C ILE A 766 -37.93 -13.78 -3.10
N GLY A 767 -37.72 -15.09 -3.06
CA GLY A 767 -38.76 -16.06 -2.69
C GLY A 767 -39.64 -16.56 -3.84
N THR A 768 -39.46 -16.09 -5.08
CA THR A 768 -40.20 -16.60 -6.25
C THR A 768 -39.73 -18.00 -6.62
N ASP A 769 -40.66 -18.92 -6.87
CA ASP A 769 -40.34 -20.26 -7.36
C ASP A 769 -39.95 -20.24 -8.84
N VAL A 770 -38.85 -20.91 -9.16
CA VAL A 770 -38.26 -21.01 -10.49
C VAL A 770 -37.88 -22.45 -10.75
N ARG A 771 -38.50 -23.05 -11.76
CA ARG A 771 -38.12 -24.37 -12.24
C ARG A 771 -36.94 -24.23 -13.19
N VAL A 772 -35.88 -24.99 -12.96
CA VAL A 772 -34.63 -24.89 -13.73
C VAL A 772 -34.05 -26.25 -14.11
N GLU A 773 -33.22 -26.27 -15.14
CA GLU A 773 -32.44 -27.43 -15.57
C GLU A 773 -30.95 -27.19 -15.33
N VAL A 774 -30.26 -28.13 -14.68
CA VAL A 774 -28.84 -28.01 -14.33
C VAL A 774 -27.97 -28.19 -15.57
N VAL A 775 -27.26 -27.14 -15.96
CA VAL A 775 -26.41 -27.12 -17.17
C VAL A 775 -24.97 -27.56 -16.86
N GLY A 776 -24.47 -27.31 -15.65
CA GLY A 776 -23.10 -27.67 -15.25
C GLY A 776 -22.66 -27.04 -13.93
N ARG A 777 -21.40 -27.20 -13.52
CA ARG A 777 -20.85 -26.57 -12.30
C ARG A 777 -20.33 -25.14 -12.56
N ALA A 778 -20.44 -24.28 -11.55
CA ALA A 778 -19.92 -22.91 -11.53
C ALA A 778 -18.87 -22.76 -10.40
N PRO A 779 -18.00 -21.72 -10.43
CA PRO A 779 -17.05 -21.45 -9.36
C PRO A 779 -17.72 -21.30 -7.98
N GLY A 780 -17.00 -21.63 -6.90
CA GLY A 780 -17.51 -21.48 -5.54
C GLY A 780 -18.58 -22.49 -5.12
N GLY A 781 -18.61 -23.68 -5.73
CA GLY A 781 -19.54 -24.77 -5.35
C GLY A 781 -20.99 -24.57 -5.81
N ARG A 782 -21.22 -23.63 -6.74
CA ARG A 782 -22.54 -23.34 -7.31
C ARG A 782 -22.77 -24.13 -8.63
N TYR A 783 -23.99 -24.14 -9.15
CA TYR A 783 -24.40 -24.85 -10.36
C TYR A 783 -25.05 -23.89 -11.36
N ARG A 784 -24.69 -24.01 -12.64
CA ARG A 784 -25.35 -23.30 -13.73
C ARG A 784 -26.70 -23.93 -13.98
N VAL A 785 -27.72 -23.10 -14.14
CA VAL A 785 -29.08 -23.59 -14.38
C VAL A 785 -29.77 -22.77 -15.46
N LYS A 786 -30.56 -23.43 -16.30
CA LYS A 786 -31.38 -22.79 -17.34
C LYS A 786 -32.82 -22.67 -16.83
N PRO A 787 -33.47 -21.50 -16.90
CA PRO A 787 -34.87 -21.38 -16.51
C PRO A 787 -35.76 -22.20 -17.44
N LEU A 788 -36.66 -22.97 -16.84
CA LEU A 788 -37.75 -23.67 -17.52
C LEU A 788 -39.06 -22.90 -17.35
N SER A 789 -39.33 -22.35 -16.16
CA SER A 789 -40.49 -21.48 -15.90
C SER A 789 -40.36 -20.81 -14.51
N PRO A 790 -40.63 -19.50 -14.36
CA PRO A 790 -40.84 -18.50 -15.42
C PRO A 790 -39.54 -18.21 -16.19
N VAL A 791 -39.65 -17.62 -17.39
CA VAL A 791 -38.48 -17.16 -18.16
C VAL A 791 -37.88 -15.96 -17.45
N ILE A 792 -36.58 -16.00 -17.15
CA ILE A 792 -35.84 -14.92 -16.49
C ILE A 792 -34.69 -14.53 -17.42
N ASP A 793 -34.70 -13.31 -17.94
CA ASP A 793 -33.70 -12.76 -18.85
C ASP A 793 -32.45 -12.26 -18.09
N ARG A 794 -31.87 -13.14 -17.25
CA ARG A 794 -30.68 -12.87 -16.44
C ARG A 794 -29.95 -14.17 -16.09
N PRO A 795 -28.62 -14.18 -15.94
CA PRO A 795 -27.89 -15.39 -15.55
C PRO A 795 -28.40 -15.97 -14.22
N LEU A 796 -28.73 -17.26 -14.20
CA LEU A 796 -29.20 -17.98 -13.02
C LEU A 796 -28.13 -18.92 -12.49
N VAL A 797 -27.91 -18.88 -11.18
CA VAL A 797 -26.93 -19.74 -10.51
C VAL A 797 -27.56 -20.39 -9.30
N LEU A 798 -27.55 -21.72 -9.25
CA LEU A 798 -28.04 -22.51 -8.12
C LEU A 798 -26.94 -22.68 -7.08
N THR A 799 -27.21 -22.30 -5.83
CA THR A 799 -26.38 -22.68 -4.68
C THR A 799 -26.89 -23.98 -4.06
N VAL A 800 -25.97 -24.86 -3.67
CA VAL A 800 -26.27 -26.14 -3.02
C VAL A 800 -25.48 -26.20 -1.73
N ARG A 801 -26.17 -26.50 -0.62
CA ARG A 801 -25.55 -26.51 0.71
C ARG A 801 -24.55 -27.67 0.84
N HIS A 802 -23.49 -27.44 1.59
CA HIS A 802 -22.53 -28.46 2.00
C HIS A 802 -23.24 -29.64 2.70
N GLY A 803 -23.09 -30.86 2.16
CA GLY A 803 -23.76 -32.07 2.64
C GLY A 803 -25.11 -32.41 2.00
N SER A 804 -25.64 -31.58 1.09
CA SER A 804 -26.82 -31.93 0.29
C SER A 804 -26.44 -32.77 -0.93
N VAL A 805 -27.39 -33.56 -1.44
CA VAL A 805 -27.19 -34.36 -2.66
C VAL A 805 -26.83 -33.42 -3.82
N LEU A 806 -25.70 -33.69 -4.47
CA LEU A 806 -25.19 -32.82 -5.52
C LEU A 806 -25.99 -33.02 -6.82
N PRO A 807 -26.50 -31.93 -7.41
CA PRO A 807 -27.28 -32.04 -8.64
C PRO A 807 -26.45 -32.52 -9.83
N GLN A 808 -27.06 -33.36 -10.66
CA GLN A 808 -26.47 -33.89 -11.89
C GLN A 808 -26.77 -32.98 -13.07
N GLN A 809 -25.90 -33.01 -14.08
CA GLN A 809 -26.14 -32.28 -15.32
C GLN A 809 -27.39 -32.84 -16.04
N GLY A 810 -28.28 -31.97 -16.49
CA GLY A 810 -29.58 -32.29 -17.08
C GLY A 810 -30.70 -32.50 -16.07
N GLU A 811 -30.41 -32.47 -14.76
CA GLU A 811 -31.43 -32.61 -13.71
C GLU A 811 -32.34 -31.38 -13.67
N LYS A 812 -33.66 -31.62 -13.57
CA LYS A 812 -34.66 -30.54 -13.46
C LYS A 812 -35.07 -30.37 -12.01
N LEU A 813 -34.85 -29.17 -11.48
CA LEU A 813 -35.07 -28.84 -10.08
C LEU A 813 -36.11 -27.72 -9.96
N ASP A 814 -36.95 -27.84 -8.94
CA ASP A 814 -37.76 -26.72 -8.47
C ASP A 814 -36.90 -25.95 -7.45
N CYS A 815 -36.58 -24.71 -7.79
CA CYS A 815 -35.75 -23.82 -7.00
C CYS A 815 -36.53 -22.55 -6.69
N TRP A 816 -35.94 -21.64 -5.93
CA TRP A 816 -36.50 -20.32 -5.70
C TRP A 816 -35.42 -19.26 -5.68
N VAL A 817 -35.80 -18.01 -5.93
CA VAL A 817 -34.89 -16.86 -5.94
C VAL A 817 -34.40 -16.56 -4.53
N PHE A 818 -33.16 -16.96 -4.24
CA PHE A 818 -32.51 -16.71 -2.96
C PHE A 818 -31.98 -15.28 -2.86
N ALA A 819 -31.43 -14.75 -3.95
CA ALA A 819 -30.89 -13.39 -4.00
C ALA A 819 -30.79 -12.85 -5.43
N ASN A 820 -30.88 -11.53 -5.58
CA ASN A 820 -30.45 -10.83 -6.79
C ASN A 820 -29.11 -10.14 -6.50
N GLU A 821 -28.03 -10.61 -7.12
CA GLU A 821 -26.70 -9.99 -7.09
C GLU A 821 -26.54 -9.08 -8.33
N THR A 822 -25.56 -8.16 -8.36
CA THR A 822 -25.43 -7.10 -9.39
C THR A 822 -25.48 -7.59 -10.84
N ASN A 823 -25.02 -8.82 -11.14
CA ASN A 823 -25.00 -9.39 -12.50
C ASN A 823 -25.71 -10.76 -12.64
N GLN A 824 -26.28 -11.34 -11.57
CA GLN A 824 -26.90 -12.67 -11.62
C GLN A 824 -27.99 -12.85 -10.56
N THR A 825 -28.88 -13.82 -10.77
CA THR A 825 -29.87 -14.24 -9.78
C THR A 825 -29.45 -15.58 -9.19
N VAL A 826 -29.30 -15.60 -7.87
CA VAL A 826 -28.94 -16.80 -7.12
C VAL A 826 -30.21 -17.54 -6.74
N LEU A 827 -30.27 -18.81 -7.08
CA LEU A 827 -31.35 -19.73 -6.73
C LEU A 827 -30.90 -20.68 -5.62
N ALA A 828 -31.83 -21.14 -4.80
CA ALA A 828 -31.63 -22.21 -3.85
C ALA A 828 -32.65 -23.34 -4.07
N ALA A 829 -32.24 -24.58 -3.81
CA ALA A 829 -33.11 -25.76 -3.90
C ALA A 829 -33.65 -26.22 -2.51
N ASP A 830 -33.12 -25.68 -1.40
CA ASP A 830 -33.62 -25.98 -0.05
C ASP A 830 -34.74 -25.01 0.37
N GLN A 831 -35.55 -25.34 1.38
CA GLN A 831 -36.65 -24.48 1.84
C GLN A 831 -36.25 -23.53 3.00
N ARG A 832 -34.94 -23.35 3.26
CA ARG A 832 -34.48 -22.63 4.44
C ARG A 832 -34.74 -21.13 4.30
N GLY A 833 -35.41 -20.55 5.28
CA GLY A 833 -35.71 -19.11 5.31
C GLY A 833 -37.10 -18.71 4.80
N ARG A 834 -37.85 -19.67 4.24
CA ARG A 834 -39.22 -19.49 3.72
C ARG A 834 -40.31 -19.97 4.70
N SER A 835 -39.98 -20.28 5.95
CA SER A 835 -41.01 -20.61 6.94
C SER A 835 -41.83 -19.36 7.26
N PRO A 836 -43.17 -19.44 7.30
CA PRO A 836 -43.97 -18.30 7.71
C PRO A 836 -43.66 -17.94 9.17
N VAL A 837 -43.84 -16.66 9.52
CA VAL A 837 -43.76 -16.23 10.93
C VAL A 837 -44.79 -17.02 11.74
N SER A 838 -44.36 -17.70 12.80
CA SER A 838 -45.28 -18.47 13.66
C SER A 838 -46.17 -17.57 14.53
N GLU A 839 -47.34 -18.07 14.96
CA GLU A 839 -48.27 -17.34 15.83
C GLU A 839 -47.60 -16.81 17.11
N ARG A 840 -46.71 -17.60 17.72
CA ARG A 840 -45.91 -17.19 18.89
C ARG A 840 -44.93 -16.05 18.58
N MET A 841 -44.37 -16.02 17.37
CA MET A 841 -43.45 -14.96 16.92
C MET A 841 -44.21 -13.72 16.45
N ALA A 842 -45.41 -13.88 15.89
CA ALA A 842 -46.27 -12.80 15.45
C ALA A 842 -46.57 -11.82 16.60
N GLY A 843 -46.91 -12.32 17.79
CA GLY A 843 -47.11 -11.47 18.98
C GLY A 843 -45.86 -10.67 19.39
N ARG A 844 -44.67 -11.27 19.26
CA ARG A 844 -43.39 -10.59 19.57
C ARG A 844 -43.02 -9.54 18.52
N TYR A 845 -43.24 -9.84 17.25
CA TYR A 845 -42.96 -8.91 16.15
C TYR A 845 -43.95 -7.75 16.15
N GLY A 846 -45.24 -8.00 16.41
CA GLY A 846 -46.22 -6.93 16.61
C GLY A 846 -45.78 -5.94 17.68
N ALA A 847 -45.36 -6.43 18.85
CA ALA A 847 -44.88 -5.58 19.94
C ALA A 847 -43.54 -4.86 19.61
N ALA A 848 -42.70 -5.45 18.77
CA ALA A 848 -41.43 -4.85 18.36
C ALA A 848 -41.59 -3.74 17.31
N LEU A 849 -42.58 -3.85 16.41
CA LEU A 849 -42.80 -2.87 15.33
C LEU A 849 -43.31 -1.52 15.83
N ASP A 850 -44.01 -1.49 16.97
CA ASP A 850 -44.56 -0.28 17.57
C ASP A 850 -43.60 0.47 18.49
N VAL A 851 -42.52 -0.18 18.93
CA VAL A 851 -41.70 0.32 20.04
C VAL A 851 -41.15 1.72 19.81
N LEU A 852 -40.76 2.06 18.58
CA LEU A 852 -40.25 3.39 18.25
C LEU A 852 -41.34 4.47 18.33
N GLY A 853 -42.56 4.14 17.90
CA GLY A 853 -43.72 5.03 18.03
C GLY A 853 -44.17 5.20 19.47
N GLU A 854 -44.26 4.11 20.24
CA GLU A 854 -44.62 4.14 21.66
C GLU A 854 -43.61 4.93 22.49
N LEU A 855 -42.31 4.85 22.16
CA LEU A 855 -41.26 5.63 22.83
C LEU A 855 -41.39 7.13 22.55
N ILE A 856 -41.82 7.51 21.36
CA ILE A 856 -42.09 8.92 21.01
C ILE A 856 -43.33 9.42 21.74
N GLU A 857 -44.41 8.63 21.78
CA GLU A 857 -45.69 9.02 22.40
C GLU A 857 -45.61 9.10 23.92
N ASN A 858 -44.89 8.17 24.56
CA ASN A 858 -44.76 8.09 26.02
C ASN A 858 -43.46 8.72 26.55
N ASN A 859 -42.79 9.53 25.73
CA ASN A 859 -41.56 10.26 26.08
C ASN A 859 -40.47 9.37 26.72
N GLY A 860 -40.27 8.18 26.15
CA GLY A 860 -39.28 7.19 26.60
C GLY A 860 -39.74 6.20 27.66
N ASP A 861 -40.92 6.38 28.27
CA ASP A 861 -41.44 5.50 29.32
C ASP A 861 -42.32 4.38 28.74
N VAL A 862 -41.66 3.34 28.22
CA VAL A 862 -42.31 2.15 27.65
C VAL A 862 -41.78 0.88 28.31
N PRO A 863 -42.66 0.03 28.88
CA PRO A 863 -42.24 -1.23 29.49
C PRO A 863 -41.63 -2.18 28.45
N ASP A 864 -40.52 -2.82 28.83
CA ASP A 864 -39.75 -3.75 28.00
C ASP A 864 -39.19 -3.16 26.68
N ALA A 865 -39.11 -1.82 26.55
CA ALA A 865 -38.67 -1.13 25.34
C ALA A 865 -37.32 -1.64 24.80
N ARG A 866 -36.35 -1.89 25.68
CA ARG A 866 -35.03 -2.40 25.28
C ARG A 866 -35.08 -3.81 24.68
N SER A 867 -35.99 -4.67 25.16
CA SER A 867 -36.18 -6.01 24.61
C SER A 867 -36.89 -5.93 23.27
N ARG A 868 -37.93 -5.09 23.14
CA ARG A 868 -38.66 -4.88 21.89
C ARG A 868 -37.79 -4.25 20.80
N LEU A 869 -36.93 -3.28 21.15
CA LEU A 869 -35.92 -2.71 20.23
C LEU A 869 -34.90 -3.76 19.78
N SER A 870 -34.46 -4.63 20.69
CA SER A 870 -33.54 -5.72 20.34
C SER A 870 -34.19 -6.73 19.38
N GLU A 871 -35.50 -6.96 19.50
CA GLU A 871 -36.25 -7.79 18.55
C GLU A 871 -36.37 -7.11 17.19
N LEU A 872 -36.67 -5.80 17.13
CA LEU A 872 -36.74 -5.04 15.88
C LEU A 872 -35.38 -4.98 15.16
N GLN A 873 -34.31 -4.72 15.90
CA GLN A 873 -32.94 -4.81 15.39
C GLN A 873 -32.62 -6.24 14.93
N GLY A 874 -33.09 -7.24 15.69
CA GLY A 874 -33.03 -8.65 15.33
C GLY A 874 -33.65 -8.89 13.96
N MET A 875 -34.89 -8.43 13.73
CA MET A 875 -35.62 -8.57 12.45
C MET A 875 -34.82 -8.00 11.25
N ALA A 876 -34.18 -6.84 11.38
CA ALA A 876 -33.29 -6.32 10.34
C ALA A 876 -32.05 -7.21 10.14
N HIS A 877 -31.46 -7.71 11.23
CA HIS A 877 -30.24 -8.51 11.20
C HIS A 877 -30.44 -9.87 10.52
N ARG A 878 -31.57 -10.54 10.75
CA ARG A 878 -31.88 -11.83 10.09
C ARG A 878 -32.09 -11.66 8.58
N ILE A 879 -32.60 -10.53 8.10
CA ILE A 879 -32.65 -10.24 6.66
C ILE A 879 -31.22 -10.03 6.12
N LEU A 880 -30.40 -9.25 6.83
CA LEU A 880 -29.01 -8.97 6.43
C LEU A 880 -28.10 -10.22 6.43
N ARG A 881 -28.32 -11.15 7.38
CA ARG A 881 -27.56 -12.40 7.54
C ARG A 881 -28.17 -13.62 6.85
N ARG A 882 -29.46 -13.59 6.52
CA ARG A 882 -30.23 -14.70 5.91
C ARG A 882 -30.11 -16.02 6.70
N ASP A 883 -30.08 -15.94 8.02
CA ASP A 883 -29.67 -17.04 8.91
C ASP A 883 -30.84 -17.77 9.62
N GLN A 884 -32.01 -17.13 9.74
CA GLN A 884 -33.20 -17.65 10.43
C GLN A 884 -34.22 -18.31 9.50
N ALA A 885 -35.21 -19.02 10.04
CA ALA A 885 -36.17 -19.80 9.23
C ALA A 885 -37.23 -18.95 8.51
N ASP A 886 -37.46 -17.72 8.94
CA ASP A 886 -38.57 -16.83 8.53
C ASP A 886 -38.11 -15.54 7.83
N TRP A 887 -36.82 -15.40 7.52
CA TRP A 887 -36.26 -14.13 7.04
C TRP A 887 -36.90 -13.63 5.74
N VAL A 888 -37.38 -14.53 4.86
CA VAL A 888 -38.07 -14.15 3.62
C VAL A 888 -39.45 -13.55 3.93
N ASP A 889 -40.20 -14.13 4.87
CA ASP A 889 -41.51 -13.60 5.26
C ASP A 889 -41.35 -12.26 5.97
N VAL A 890 -40.30 -12.09 6.79
CA VAL A 890 -39.95 -10.80 7.43
C VAL A 890 -39.49 -9.76 6.39
N LEU A 891 -38.72 -10.15 5.37
CA LEU A 891 -38.32 -9.27 4.26
C LEU A 891 -39.55 -8.73 3.51
N HIS A 892 -40.51 -9.61 3.21
CA HIS A 892 -41.76 -9.20 2.58
C HIS A 892 -42.64 -8.36 3.49
N LEU A 893 -42.61 -8.60 4.80
CA LEU A 893 -43.30 -7.77 5.79
C LEU A 893 -42.79 -6.32 5.76
N PHE A 894 -41.50 -6.11 5.52
CA PHE A 894 -40.88 -4.79 5.41
C PHE A 894 -40.99 -4.14 4.02
N GLY A 895 -41.60 -4.82 3.04
CA GLY A 895 -41.77 -4.25 1.69
C GLY A 895 -40.51 -4.30 0.81
N GLU A 896 -39.60 -5.24 1.06
CA GLU A 896 -38.35 -5.44 0.28
C GLU A 896 -37.36 -4.28 0.30
N PRO A 897 -36.95 -3.83 1.50
CA PRO A 897 -35.96 -2.78 1.66
C PRO A 897 -34.59 -3.18 1.09
N SER A 898 -33.86 -2.19 0.59
CA SER A 898 -32.44 -2.30 0.23
C SER A 898 -31.57 -2.59 1.47
N ARG A 899 -30.33 -3.06 1.25
CA ARG A 899 -29.39 -3.31 2.36
C ARG A 899 -29.07 -2.02 3.14
N ASP A 900 -29.02 -0.88 2.46
CA ASP A 900 -28.73 0.41 3.08
C ASP A 900 -29.89 0.86 3.99
N GLU A 901 -31.13 0.72 3.52
CA GLU A 901 -32.33 1.02 4.33
C GLU A 901 -32.40 0.13 5.59
N LEU A 902 -32.07 -1.16 5.48
CA LEU A 902 -31.98 -2.06 6.63
C LEU A 902 -30.85 -1.68 7.59
N GLY A 903 -29.73 -1.17 7.06
CA GLY A 903 -28.64 -0.60 7.85
C GLY A 903 -29.11 0.59 8.69
N VAL A 904 -29.86 1.51 8.07
CA VAL A 904 -30.45 2.67 8.74
C VAL A 904 -31.39 2.24 9.88
N LEU A 905 -32.27 1.25 9.67
CA LEU A 905 -33.17 0.76 10.73
C LEU A 905 -32.38 0.12 11.90
N ARG A 906 -31.35 -0.67 11.59
CA ARG A 906 -30.47 -1.28 12.60
C ARG A 906 -29.75 -0.21 13.42
N ASP A 907 -29.25 0.83 12.77
CA ASP A 907 -28.48 1.87 13.43
C ASP A 907 -29.38 2.80 14.25
N LEU A 908 -30.58 3.10 13.75
CA LEU A 908 -31.62 3.83 14.49
C LEU A 908 -32.02 3.07 15.77
N THR A 909 -32.32 1.77 15.67
CA THR A 909 -32.69 0.94 16.83
C THR A 909 -31.54 0.79 17.82
N ALA A 910 -30.30 0.60 17.36
CA ALA A 910 -29.13 0.51 18.22
C ALA A 910 -28.77 1.83 18.92
N THR A 911 -28.99 2.97 18.25
CA THR A 911 -28.78 4.31 18.84
C THR A 911 -29.85 4.62 19.87
N THR A 912 -31.11 4.33 19.56
CA THR A 912 -32.24 4.45 20.50
C THR A 912 -32.05 3.57 21.75
N GLN A 913 -31.58 2.33 21.56
CA GLN A 913 -31.33 1.41 22.68
C GLN A 913 -30.20 1.88 23.59
N ARG A 914 -29.16 2.52 23.05
CA ARG A 914 -28.08 3.16 23.82
C ARG A 914 -28.61 4.37 24.59
N ALA A 915 -29.34 5.26 23.93
CA ALA A 915 -29.94 6.42 24.59
C ALA A 915 -30.88 6.04 25.74
N LEU A 916 -31.69 4.97 25.58
CA LEU A 916 -32.50 4.41 26.67
C LEU A 916 -31.68 3.82 27.82
N LYS A 917 -30.55 3.17 27.52
CA LYS A 917 -29.66 2.60 28.53
C LYS A 917 -29.00 3.70 29.36
N ASP A 918 -28.63 4.80 28.70
CA ASP A 918 -27.88 5.90 29.30
C ASP A 918 -28.80 6.97 29.92
N GLY A 919 -30.12 6.82 29.76
CA GLY A 919 -31.13 7.76 30.30
C GLY A 919 -31.19 9.09 29.54
N THR A 920 -30.69 9.14 28.31
CA THR A 920 -30.51 10.35 27.49
C THR A 920 -31.46 10.42 26.29
N LEU A 921 -32.51 9.59 26.27
CA LEU A 921 -33.45 9.55 25.16
C LEU A 921 -34.24 10.87 25.03
N ASP A 922 -34.11 11.54 23.89
CA ASP A 922 -34.93 12.67 23.48
C ASP A 922 -36.00 12.21 22.47
N ALA A 923 -37.26 12.24 22.88
CA ALA A 923 -38.39 11.81 22.05
C ALA A 923 -38.65 12.73 20.84
N GLY A 924 -38.31 14.02 20.95
CA GLY A 924 -38.42 14.98 19.84
C GLY A 924 -37.41 14.65 18.75
N ARG A 925 -36.15 14.43 19.14
CA ARG A 925 -35.08 14.01 18.23
C ARG A 925 -35.35 12.63 17.61
N LEU A 926 -35.82 11.66 18.40
CA LEU A 926 -36.17 10.33 17.88
C LEU A 926 -37.28 10.41 16.82
N LYS A 927 -38.25 11.32 16.99
CA LYS A 927 -39.32 11.54 16.01
C LYS A 927 -38.79 12.09 14.68
N GLU A 928 -37.84 13.02 14.73
CA GLU A 928 -37.18 13.57 13.54
C GLU A 928 -36.32 12.52 12.83
N GLU A 929 -35.53 11.76 13.58
CA GLU A 929 -34.69 10.67 13.06
C GLU A 929 -35.52 9.55 12.43
N LEU A 930 -36.64 9.16 13.06
CA LEU A 930 -37.56 8.16 12.51
C LEU A 930 -38.23 8.65 11.22
N ALA A 931 -38.62 9.93 11.15
CA ALA A 931 -39.19 10.51 9.94
C ALA A 931 -38.15 10.60 8.81
N ALA A 932 -36.92 11.03 9.12
CA ALA A 932 -35.82 11.13 8.16
C ALA A 932 -35.37 9.75 7.64
N SER A 933 -35.50 8.70 8.45
CA SER A 933 -35.13 7.33 8.08
C SER A 933 -36.04 6.69 7.04
N GLY A 934 -37.25 7.23 6.81
CA GLY A 934 -38.26 6.64 5.92
C GLY A 934 -39.00 5.43 6.49
N TRP A 935 -38.65 4.94 7.70
CA TRP A 935 -39.18 3.70 8.27
C TRP A 935 -40.53 3.83 8.99
N ALA A 936 -41.03 5.04 9.23
CA ALA A 936 -42.30 5.24 9.91
C ALA A 936 -43.48 4.54 9.20
N VAL A 937 -43.56 4.65 7.87
CA VAL A 937 -44.65 4.05 7.07
C VAL A 937 -44.47 2.53 6.89
N PRO A 938 -43.28 2.01 6.51
CA PRO A 938 -43.04 0.57 6.39
C PRO A 938 -43.31 -0.22 7.69
N LEU A 939 -42.93 0.32 8.86
CA LEU A 939 -43.15 -0.37 10.14
C LEU A 939 -44.65 -0.44 10.51
N ALA A 940 -45.40 0.64 10.25
CA ALA A 940 -46.84 0.67 10.48
C ALA A 940 -47.58 -0.30 9.54
N GLU A 941 -47.17 -0.38 8.27
CA GLU A 941 -47.75 -1.30 7.31
C GLU A 941 -47.40 -2.77 7.63
N ALA A 942 -46.14 -3.04 8.00
CA ALA A 942 -45.68 -4.34 8.48
C ALA A 942 -46.55 -4.85 9.64
N ARG A 943 -46.85 -3.98 10.61
CA ARG A 943 -47.74 -4.31 11.73
C ARG A 943 -49.15 -4.62 11.26
N ARG A 944 -49.74 -3.76 10.42
CA ARG A 944 -51.11 -3.94 9.91
C ARG A 944 -51.27 -5.26 9.17
N VAL A 945 -50.28 -5.60 8.34
CA VAL A 945 -50.23 -6.88 7.62
C VAL A 945 -50.17 -8.04 8.60
N LEU A 946 -49.30 -7.98 9.60
CA LEU A 946 -49.14 -9.04 10.59
C LEU A 946 -50.41 -9.21 11.47
N GLN A 947 -51.05 -8.11 11.89
CA GLN A 947 -52.31 -8.15 12.63
C GLN A 947 -53.47 -8.71 11.79
N THR A 948 -53.57 -8.32 10.52
CA THR A 948 -54.64 -8.81 9.64
C THR A 948 -54.49 -10.30 9.36
N ARG A 949 -53.25 -10.78 9.15
CA ARG A 949 -52.94 -12.20 8.91
C ARG A 949 -53.40 -13.09 10.08
N PHE A 950 -53.15 -12.67 11.33
CA PHE A 950 -53.48 -13.47 12.52
C PHE A 950 -54.83 -13.13 13.18
N ALA A 951 -55.48 -12.02 12.81
CA ALA A 951 -56.87 -11.74 13.22
C ALA A 951 -57.90 -12.55 12.42
N ALA A 952 -57.55 -12.95 11.19
CA ALA A 952 -58.39 -13.82 10.35
C ALA A 952 -58.44 -15.27 10.86
N GLU A 953 -57.37 -15.76 11.50
CA GLU A 953 -57.28 -17.12 12.05
C GLU A 953 -57.98 -17.26 13.42
N ALA A 954 -58.16 -16.16 14.16
CA ALA A 954 -58.86 -16.14 15.45
C ALA A 954 -60.41 -16.06 15.34
N GLY A 955 -60.94 -15.91 14.11
CA GLY A 955 -62.36 -15.62 13.83
C GLY A 955 -63.24 -16.81 13.45
N GLU A 956 -62.71 -18.03 13.31
CA GLU A 956 -63.50 -19.22 12.96
C GLU A 956 -63.43 -20.28 14.06
N HIS A 957 -64.35 -20.23 15.02
CA HIS A 957 -65.03 -21.42 15.55
C HIS A 957 -66.28 -21.03 16.39
N PRO A 958 -67.50 -21.38 15.94
CA PRO A 958 -68.72 -21.27 16.73
C PRO A 958 -68.95 -22.49 17.63
N ASP A 959 -69.37 -22.22 18.87
CA ASP A 959 -70.21 -22.96 19.82
C ASP A 959 -70.51 -24.47 19.56
N ASP A 960 -70.16 -25.37 20.51
CA ASP A 960 -71.02 -25.73 21.66
C ASP A 960 -70.62 -27.06 22.37
N GLU A 961 -70.63 -26.98 23.70
CA GLU A 961 -70.97 -27.95 24.76
C GLU A 961 -70.98 -29.48 24.53
N ALA A 962 -70.24 -30.23 25.38
CA ALA A 962 -70.81 -31.01 26.51
C ALA A 962 -69.85 -32.08 27.10
N ALA A 963 -69.67 -31.99 28.43
CA ALA A 963 -69.29 -32.96 29.45
C ALA A 963 -68.89 -34.43 29.10
N ALA A 964 -67.73 -34.88 29.62
CA ALA A 964 -67.60 -36.03 30.57
C ALA A 964 -66.13 -36.38 30.95
N ALA A 965 -65.93 -36.57 32.26
CA ALA A 965 -64.82 -37.09 33.07
C ALA A 965 -63.68 -38.00 32.49
N ALA A 966 -62.42 -37.65 32.87
CA ALA A 966 -61.32 -38.42 33.53
C ALA A 966 -61.03 -39.92 33.19
N PRO A 967 -59.75 -40.46 33.24
CA PRO A 967 -58.79 -40.27 34.36
C PRO A 967 -57.24 -40.27 34.09
N VAL A 968 -56.53 -39.57 35.00
CA VAL A 968 -55.30 -39.92 35.80
C VAL A 968 -53.94 -40.32 35.16
N ALA A 969 -52.96 -39.40 35.28
CA ALA A 969 -51.62 -39.41 35.96
C ALA A 969 -50.62 -40.60 35.84
N PRO A 970 -49.30 -40.36 36.05
CA PRO A 970 -48.76 -40.12 37.40
C PRO A 970 -47.80 -38.91 37.57
N ARG A 971 -47.50 -38.62 38.84
CA ARG A 971 -46.84 -37.44 39.44
C ARG A 971 -45.37 -37.66 39.84
N HIS A 972 -44.71 -36.52 40.09
CA HIS A 972 -43.42 -36.17 40.74
C HIS A 972 -42.98 -36.93 42.02
N PRO A 973 -41.71 -36.75 42.42
CA PRO A 973 -41.30 -35.84 43.53
C PRO A 973 -40.11 -34.91 43.15
N GLU A 974 -39.94 -33.64 43.60
CA GLU A 974 -39.63 -33.06 44.94
C GLU A 974 -38.19 -33.39 45.44
N GLN A 975 -37.31 -32.51 45.96
CA GLN A 975 -37.47 -31.42 46.95
C GLN A 975 -36.21 -30.47 47.07
N LYS A 976 -36.44 -29.32 47.73
CA LYS A 976 -35.56 -28.24 48.26
C LYS A 976 -34.49 -28.67 49.31
N GLU A 977 -33.38 -27.94 49.44
CA GLU A 977 -33.02 -27.07 50.61
C GLU A 977 -31.60 -26.44 50.56
N GLU A 978 -31.46 -25.36 51.35
CA GLU A 978 -30.41 -24.35 51.63
C GLU A 978 -28.93 -24.81 51.81
N VAL A 979 -27.91 -23.93 51.82
CA VAL A 979 -27.37 -23.24 53.02
C VAL A 979 -26.31 -22.14 52.70
N GLN A 980 -26.25 -21.17 53.61
CA GLN A 980 -25.44 -19.94 53.79
C GLN A 980 -23.90 -20.07 53.93
N MET A 981 -23.25 -18.90 53.85
CA MET A 981 -21.86 -18.56 54.21
C MET A 981 -21.41 -18.98 55.63
N THR A 982 -20.14 -19.37 55.77
CA THR A 982 -19.30 -19.05 56.96
C THR A 982 -17.85 -18.78 56.56
N THR A 983 -17.23 -17.88 57.32
CA THR A 983 -15.96 -17.18 57.15
C THR A 983 -14.72 -17.91 57.68
N ALA A 984 -13.57 -17.53 57.08
CA ALA A 984 -12.19 -17.46 57.62
C ALA A 984 -11.39 -18.77 57.77
N ASP A 985 -10.28 -18.87 57.02
CA ASP A 985 -8.97 -18.67 57.66
C ASP A 985 -7.88 -18.24 56.68
N THR A 986 -6.89 -17.56 57.22
CA THR A 986 -5.82 -16.84 56.51
C THR A 986 -4.60 -17.74 56.38
N THR A 987 -4.23 -18.16 55.17
CA THR A 987 -2.90 -18.73 54.88
C THR A 987 -2.46 -18.47 53.45
N SER A 988 -1.59 -17.46 53.31
CA SER A 988 -0.49 -17.35 52.35
C SER A 988 -0.45 -18.23 51.08
N ALA A 989 -0.53 -17.54 49.92
CA ALA A 989 0.24 -17.72 48.68
C ALA A 989 -0.17 -18.76 47.61
N ALA A 990 -0.73 -18.26 46.49
CA ALA A 990 -0.18 -18.40 45.13
C ALA A 990 -0.93 -17.46 44.16
N PRO A 991 -0.28 -16.82 43.17
CA PRO A 991 -0.96 -15.95 42.20
C PRO A 991 -1.91 -16.75 41.29
N ALA A 992 -2.96 -16.08 40.78
CA ALA A 992 -3.82 -16.66 39.76
C ALA A 992 -3.00 -16.93 38.48
N PRO A 993 -3.20 -18.08 37.81
CA PRO A 993 -2.42 -18.44 36.63
C PRO A 993 -2.60 -17.38 35.55
N THR A 994 -1.47 -16.95 34.97
CA THR A 994 -1.47 -16.05 33.80
C THR A 994 -2.27 -16.68 32.65
N ALA A 995 -2.74 -15.88 31.68
CA ALA A 995 -3.41 -16.41 30.48
C ALA A 995 -2.57 -17.49 29.76
N GLN A 996 -1.24 -17.37 29.85
CA GLN A 996 -0.27 -18.34 29.33
C GLN A 996 -0.27 -19.67 30.11
N GLU A 997 -0.40 -19.64 31.44
CA GLU A 997 -0.56 -20.87 32.24
C GLU A 997 -1.89 -21.59 31.97
N GLY A 998 -2.96 -20.83 31.71
CA GLY A 998 -4.25 -21.40 31.28
C GLY A 998 -4.16 -22.08 29.91
N PHE A 999 -3.44 -21.47 28.97
CA PHE A 999 -3.18 -22.03 27.65
C PHE A 999 -2.30 -23.28 27.69
N LEU A 1000 -1.20 -23.25 28.47
CA LEU A 1000 -0.33 -24.41 28.67
C LEU A 1000 -1.09 -25.61 29.23
N ARG A 1001 -1.98 -25.41 30.22
CA ARG A 1001 -2.82 -26.48 30.75
C ARG A 1001 -3.79 -27.07 29.71
N ALA A 1002 -4.27 -26.26 28.78
CA ALA A 1002 -5.14 -26.75 27.69
C ALA A 1002 -4.36 -27.62 26.70
N LEU A 1003 -3.12 -27.24 26.37
CA LEU A 1003 -2.23 -28.04 25.54
C LEU A 1003 -1.82 -29.35 26.23
N GLU A 1004 -1.50 -29.31 27.53
CA GLU A 1004 -1.21 -30.52 28.33
C GLU A 1004 -2.39 -31.49 28.33
N ALA A 1005 -3.62 -30.99 28.55
CA ALA A 1005 -4.82 -31.81 28.54
C ALA A 1005 -5.10 -32.44 27.16
N ALA A 1006 -4.79 -31.73 26.08
CA ALA A 1006 -4.92 -32.25 24.71
C ALA A 1006 -3.88 -33.34 24.42
N ALA A 1007 -2.61 -33.13 24.82
CA ALA A 1007 -1.55 -34.13 24.68
C ALA A 1007 -1.85 -35.40 25.49
N ASP A 1008 -2.33 -35.26 26.72
CA ASP A 1008 -2.74 -36.40 27.55
C ASP A 1008 -3.93 -37.17 26.93
N ALA A 1009 -4.88 -36.46 26.30
CA ALA A 1009 -5.98 -37.10 25.60
C ALA A 1009 -5.49 -37.95 24.41
N ASP A 1010 -4.55 -37.43 23.60
CA ASP A 1010 -4.02 -38.17 22.44
C ASP A 1010 -3.19 -39.38 22.84
N ARG A 1011 -2.43 -39.28 23.94
CA ARG A 1011 -1.64 -40.39 24.50
C ARG A 1011 -2.49 -41.56 25.01
N THR A 1012 -3.81 -41.39 25.16
CA THR A 1012 -4.72 -42.51 25.41
C THR A 1012 -4.94 -43.40 24.17
N CYS A 1013 -4.63 -42.90 22.97
CA CYS A 1013 -4.76 -43.64 21.71
C CYS A 1013 -3.58 -44.61 21.52
N LYS A 1014 -3.88 -45.92 21.43
CA LYS A 1014 -2.85 -46.95 21.25
C LYS A 1014 -2.04 -46.79 19.95
N LYS A 1015 -2.64 -46.31 18.86
CA LYS A 1015 -1.91 -46.09 17.60
C LYS A 1015 -1.00 -44.85 17.69
N HIS A 1016 -1.43 -43.81 18.39
CA HIS A 1016 -0.63 -42.62 18.70
C HIS A 1016 0.63 -42.99 19.48
N GLU A 1017 0.47 -43.74 20.58
CA GLU A 1017 1.62 -44.21 21.36
C GLU A 1017 2.50 -45.19 20.58
N ALA A 1018 1.92 -46.04 19.73
CA ALA A 1018 2.70 -46.95 18.89
C ALA A 1018 3.61 -46.20 17.90
N ILE A 1019 3.10 -45.16 17.22
CA ILE A 1019 3.90 -44.37 16.29
C ILE A 1019 4.94 -43.50 17.02
N ARG A 1020 4.57 -42.93 18.19
CA ARG A 1020 5.48 -42.17 19.06
C ARG A 1020 6.64 -43.02 19.55
N HIS A 1021 6.39 -44.25 20.00
CA HIS A 1021 7.45 -45.18 20.40
C HIS A 1021 8.31 -45.66 19.23
N ALA A 1022 7.71 -45.87 18.05
CA ALA A 1022 8.46 -46.20 16.84
C ALA A 1022 9.43 -45.06 16.47
N LEU A 1023 8.99 -43.80 16.56
CA LEU A 1023 9.82 -42.62 16.32
C LEU A 1023 10.97 -42.53 17.32
N LYS A 1024 10.68 -42.63 18.62
CA LYS A 1024 11.73 -42.62 19.66
C LYS A 1024 12.75 -43.72 19.44
N SER A 1025 12.30 -44.92 19.07
CA SER A 1025 13.21 -46.02 18.75
C SER A 1025 14.12 -45.66 17.58
N SER A 1026 13.58 -45.08 16.50
CA SER A 1026 14.39 -44.66 15.34
C SER A 1026 15.40 -43.56 15.69
N LEU A 1027 15.01 -42.55 16.46
CA LEU A 1027 15.92 -41.49 16.93
C LEU A 1027 17.03 -42.06 17.81
N LEU A 1028 16.72 -42.99 18.72
CA LEU A 1028 17.73 -43.66 19.55
C LEU A 1028 18.69 -44.53 18.74
N TRP A 1029 18.22 -45.21 17.69
CA TRP A 1029 19.09 -45.96 16.78
C TRP A 1029 20.03 -45.06 15.97
N ALA A 1030 19.66 -43.78 15.78
CA ALA A 1030 20.50 -42.74 15.17
C ALA A 1030 21.39 -41.99 16.18
N ASP A 1031 21.53 -42.51 17.41
CA ASP A 1031 22.31 -41.91 18.50
C ASP A 1031 21.83 -40.51 18.94
N LEU A 1032 20.57 -40.17 18.65
CA LEU A 1032 19.90 -38.96 19.11
C LEU A 1032 19.15 -39.21 20.43
N GLN A 1033 18.98 -38.18 21.25
CA GLN A 1033 18.36 -38.27 22.59
C GLN A 1033 16.95 -37.65 22.58
N PRO A 1034 15.89 -38.42 22.28
CA PRO A 1034 14.52 -37.92 22.33
C PRO A 1034 14.08 -37.68 23.79
N THR A 1035 13.42 -36.56 24.03
CA THR A 1035 12.86 -36.15 25.33
C THR A 1035 11.35 -36.01 25.24
N ASP A 1036 10.69 -36.28 26.36
CA ASP A 1036 9.25 -36.10 26.52
C ASP A 1036 8.94 -34.77 27.20
N SER A 1037 7.84 -34.15 26.77
CA SER A 1037 7.31 -32.93 27.36
C SER A 1037 5.84 -33.11 27.70
N PRO A 1038 5.29 -32.36 28.68
CA PRO A 1038 3.86 -32.35 28.95
C PRO A 1038 3.00 -31.93 27.76
N VAL A 1039 3.53 -31.07 26.87
CA VAL A 1039 2.76 -30.44 25.76
C VAL A 1039 3.12 -30.94 24.36
N VAL A 1040 4.29 -31.56 24.16
CA VAL A 1040 4.72 -32.12 22.86
C VAL A 1040 5.06 -33.59 23.00
N ASP A 1041 4.76 -34.39 21.97
CA ASP A 1041 4.98 -35.83 22.02
C ASP A 1041 6.44 -36.24 22.07
N VAL A 1042 7.31 -35.66 21.22
CA VAL A 1042 8.76 -35.88 21.26
C VAL A 1042 9.48 -34.58 20.89
N SER A 1043 10.49 -34.21 21.68
CA SER A 1043 11.46 -33.18 21.31
C SER A 1043 12.84 -33.80 21.21
N CYS A 1044 13.67 -33.32 20.28
CA CYS A 1044 15.05 -33.82 20.14
C CYS A 1044 15.99 -32.70 19.75
N VAL A 1045 17.09 -32.53 20.47
CA VAL A 1045 18.17 -31.62 20.06
C VAL A 1045 19.10 -32.37 19.11
N THR A 1046 19.33 -31.80 17.93
CA THR A 1046 20.21 -32.34 16.88
C THR A 1046 21.37 -31.36 16.64
N GLU A 1047 22.36 -31.74 15.82
CA GLU A 1047 23.41 -30.82 15.37
C GLU A 1047 22.86 -29.60 14.61
N ARG A 1048 21.63 -29.72 14.06
CA ARG A 1048 20.94 -28.66 13.31
C ARG A 1048 19.95 -27.86 14.15
N GLY A 1049 19.87 -28.12 15.46
CA GLY A 1049 19.00 -27.41 16.38
C GLY A 1049 17.90 -28.28 17.02
N LEU A 1050 16.92 -27.63 17.66
CA LEU A 1050 15.83 -28.28 18.37
C LEU A 1050 14.71 -28.68 17.40
N PHE A 1051 14.41 -29.98 17.31
CA PHE A 1051 13.32 -30.51 16.49
C PHE A 1051 12.15 -30.94 17.38
N LEU A 1052 10.93 -30.59 16.97
CA LEU A 1052 9.68 -31.01 17.64
C LEU A 1052 8.89 -31.95 16.75
N TYR A 1053 8.33 -32.99 17.36
CA TYR A 1053 7.52 -33.98 16.70
C TYR A 1053 6.19 -34.14 17.42
N GLU A 1054 5.10 -33.99 16.69
CA GLU A 1054 3.75 -34.34 17.16
C GLU A 1054 3.26 -35.57 16.40
N ALA A 1055 2.85 -36.59 17.14
CA ALA A 1055 2.26 -37.79 16.54
C ALA A 1055 0.77 -37.54 16.28
N LEU A 1056 0.24 -38.10 15.19
CA LEU A 1056 -1.19 -38.14 14.97
C LEU A 1056 -1.70 -39.58 15.06
N GLY A 1057 -2.90 -39.74 15.62
CA GLY A 1057 -3.54 -41.03 15.81
C GLY A 1057 -4.06 -41.69 14.52
N ALA A 1058 -4.75 -42.82 14.70
CA ALA A 1058 -5.34 -43.57 13.58
C ALA A 1058 -6.41 -42.75 12.84
N GLY A 1059 -6.34 -42.69 11.50
CA GLY A 1059 -7.36 -42.01 10.68
C GLY A 1059 -7.20 -40.49 10.60
N CYS A 1060 -6.16 -39.92 11.20
CA CYS A 1060 -5.81 -38.50 11.13
C CYS A 1060 -4.87 -38.20 9.94
N SER A 1061 -5.24 -38.67 8.75
CA SER A 1061 -4.43 -38.55 7.52
C SER A 1061 -5.04 -37.61 6.48
N THR A 1062 -6.19 -36.99 6.76
CA THR A 1062 -6.81 -36.00 5.85
C THR A 1062 -6.18 -34.62 6.02
N TYR A 1063 -6.23 -33.78 4.98
CA TYR A 1063 -5.67 -32.42 5.06
C TYR A 1063 -6.24 -31.59 6.23
N ALA A 1064 -7.50 -31.79 6.63
CA ALA A 1064 -8.09 -31.10 7.77
C ALA A 1064 -7.40 -31.48 9.09
N ASP A 1065 -7.08 -32.76 9.26
CA ASP A 1065 -6.39 -33.28 10.45
C ASP A 1065 -4.93 -32.81 10.47
N LEU A 1066 -4.26 -32.86 9.33
CA LEU A 1066 -2.88 -32.37 9.18
C LEU A 1066 -2.77 -30.87 9.48
N ARG A 1067 -3.73 -30.07 9.01
CA ARG A 1067 -3.81 -28.64 9.32
C ARG A 1067 -4.03 -28.40 10.81
N SER A 1068 -4.91 -29.19 11.43
CA SER A 1068 -5.15 -29.11 12.87
C SER A 1068 -3.89 -29.45 13.68
N GLY A 1069 -3.18 -30.51 13.29
CA GLY A 1069 -1.90 -30.91 13.89
C GLY A 1069 -0.81 -29.85 13.70
N ALA A 1070 -0.69 -29.28 12.49
CA ALA A 1070 0.31 -28.26 12.19
C ALA A 1070 0.07 -26.97 13.00
N THR A 1071 -1.20 -26.56 13.12
CA THR A 1071 -1.59 -25.39 13.94
C THR A 1071 -1.22 -25.60 15.40
N ARG A 1072 -1.53 -26.79 15.95
CA ARG A 1072 -1.18 -27.15 17.32
C ARG A 1072 0.33 -27.19 17.55
N LEU A 1073 1.10 -27.69 16.59
CA LEU A 1073 2.56 -27.72 16.68
C LEU A 1073 3.17 -26.30 16.66
N LEU A 1074 2.59 -25.37 15.90
CA LEU A 1074 2.96 -23.94 15.92
C LEU A 1074 2.58 -23.27 17.26
N GLU A 1075 1.40 -23.60 17.80
CA GLU A 1075 0.95 -23.16 19.12
C GLU A 1075 1.91 -23.61 20.22
N ILE A 1076 2.31 -24.89 20.21
CA ILE A 1076 3.32 -25.45 21.11
C ILE A 1076 4.66 -24.72 20.93
N ASN A 1077 5.11 -24.52 19.69
CA ASN A 1077 6.37 -23.83 19.40
C ASN A 1077 6.40 -22.40 19.97
N HIS A 1078 5.26 -21.70 19.91
CA HIS A 1078 5.12 -20.36 20.50
C HIS A 1078 5.23 -20.34 22.03
N THR A 1079 4.99 -21.47 22.70
CA THR A 1079 5.16 -21.56 24.16
C THR A 1079 6.60 -21.78 24.61
N LEU A 1080 7.53 -22.13 23.69
CA LEU A 1080 8.91 -22.40 24.04
C LEU A 1080 9.73 -21.10 24.21
N PRO A 1081 10.70 -21.06 25.14
CA PRO A 1081 11.58 -19.89 25.32
C PRO A 1081 12.41 -19.54 24.09
N THR A 1082 12.77 -20.57 23.31
CA THR A 1082 13.43 -20.46 22.01
C THR A 1082 12.64 -21.29 21.02
N PRO A 1083 12.24 -20.75 19.85
CA PRO A 1083 11.51 -21.51 18.86
C PRO A 1083 12.37 -22.66 18.33
N ALA A 1084 11.72 -23.79 18.07
CA ALA A 1084 12.34 -24.95 17.45
C ALA A 1084 12.73 -24.65 16.00
N ASP A 1085 13.87 -25.21 15.59
CA ASP A 1085 14.47 -25.03 14.27
C ASP A 1085 13.73 -25.84 13.19
N SER A 1086 13.03 -26.91 13.57
CA SER A 1086 12.20 -27.68 12.64
C SER A 1086 11.03 -28.37 13.36
N LEU A 1087 9.91 -28.45 12.65
CA LEU A 1087 8.62 -28.93 13.15
C LEU A 1087 8.13 -30.09 12.29
N TYR A 1088 7.80 -31.23 12.90
CA TYR A 1088 7.41 -32.46 12.21
C TYR A 1088 6.07 -33.03 12.72
N LEU A 1089 5.18 -33.38 11.79
CA LEU A 1089 4.03 -34.25 12.05
C LEU A 1089 4.36 -35.69 11.68
N VAL A 1090 3.95 -36.61 12.55
CA VAL A 1090 4.32 -38.02 12.48
C VAL A 1090 3.07 -38.87 12.36
N LEU A 1091 2.88 -39.48 11.19
CA LEU A 1091 1.66 -40.23 10.87
C LEU A 1091 1.89 -41.75 10.94
N PRO A 1092 0.87 -42.54 11.30
CA PRO A 1092 0.93 -43.99 11.29
C PRO A 1092 0.75 -44.59 9.88
N GLU A 1093 0.35 -43.76 8.90
CA GLU A 1093 0.08 -44.13 7.51
C GLU A 1093 0.33 -42.91 6.59
N PRO A 1094 0.57 -43.08 5.28
CA PRO A 1094 0.73 -41.96 4.37
C PRO A 1094 -0.48 -41.03 4.39
N PRO A 1095 -0.29 -39.72 4.08
CA PRO A 1095 -1.40 -38.78 3.97
C PRO A 1095 -2.43 -39.27 2.95
N ALA A 1096 -3.71 -39.06 3.23
CA ALA A 1096 -4.82 -39.51 2.38
C ALA A 1096 -4.80 -38.84 1.00
N ASP A 1097 -4.28 -37.62 0.94
CA ASP A 1097 -4.13 -36.81 -0.26
C ASP A 1097 -2.64 -36.54 -0.51
N GLU A 1098 -2.10 -36.95 -1.67
CA GLU A 1098 -0.67 -36.79 -1.98
C GLU A 1098 -0.18 -35.33 -1.93
N TRP A 1099 -1.03 -34.37 -2.32
CA TRP A 1099 -0.74 -32.94 -2.30
C TRP A 1099 -0.72 -32.32 -0.89
N SER A 1100 -1.31 -33.00 0.10
CA SER A 1100 -1.52 -32.42 1.44
C SER A 1100 -0.21 -32.24 2.20
N ALA A 1101 0.78 -33.11 1.99
CA ALA A 1101 2.09 -32.99 2.61
C ALA A 1101 2.85 -31.75 2.14
N ASP A 1102 2.88 -31.50 0.83
CA ASP A 1102 3.52 -30.30 0.26
C ASP A 1102 2.82 -29.02 0.71
N THR A 1103 1.48 -29.04 0.73
CA THR A 1103 0.69 -27.87 1.16
C THR A 1103 0.90 -27.55 2.64
N VAL A 1104 0.95 -28.55 3.52
CA VAL A 1104 1.17 -28.30 4.95
C VAL A 1104 2.57 -27.75 5.21
N ARG A 1105 3.58 -28.24 4.48
CA ARG A 1105 4.94 -27.70 4.56
C ARG A 1105 5.03 -26.27 4.03
N ASP A 1106 4.46 -26.00 2.87
CA ASP A 1106 4.61 -24.69 2.21
C ASP A 1106 3.81 -23.60 2.93
N VAL A 1107 2.68 -23.95 3.56
CA VAL A 1107 1.80 -23.01 4.26
C VAL A 1107 2.16 -22.86 5.74
N PHE A 1108 2.44 -23.96 6.45
CA PHE A 1108 2.66 -23.94 7.90
C PHE A 1108 4.13 -24.12 8.28
N HIS A 1109 5.03 -24.36 7.33
CA HIS A 1109 6.44 -24.70 7.58
C HIS A 1109 6.61 -25.91 8.52
N VAL A 1110 5.66 -26.85 8.45
CA VAL A 1110 5.67 -28.11 9.20
C VAL A 1110 5.89 -29.28 8.25
N HIS A 1111 6.90 -30.08 8.52
CA HIS A 1111 7.29 -31.25 7.72
C HIS A 1111 6.44 -32.47 8.10
N LEU A 1112 6.28 -33.41 7.17
CA LEU A 1112 5.48 -34.61 7.38
C LEU A 1112 6.32 -35.86 7.16
N ILE A 1113 6.31 -36.74 8.16
CA ILE A 1113 6.85 -38.08 8.07
C ILE A 1113 5.78 -39.10 8.46
N TRP A 1114 5.81 -40.29 7.87
CA TRP A 1114 4.87 -41.35 8.18
C TRP A 1114 5.56 -42.71 8.21
N ARG A 1115 4.99 -43.63 8.97
CA ARG A 1115 5.47 -45.02 9.01
C ARG A 1115 4.78 -45.84 7.93
N SER A 1116 5.56 -46.39 7.00
CA SER A 1116 5.10 -47.41 6.05
C SER A 1116 5.57 -48.80 6.49
N PRO A 1117 5.09 -49.91 5.90
CA PRO A 1117 5.63 -51.25 6.16
C PRO A 1117 7.12 -51.39 5.81
N GLU A 1118 7.62 -50.62 4.84
CA GLU A 1118 8.99 -50.71 4.31
C GLU A 1118 9.99 -49.82 5.05
N GLY A 1119 9.52 -48.82 5.80
CA GLY A 1119 10.40 -47.83 6.45
C GLY A 1119 9.65 -46.58 6.89
N TRP A 1120 10.38 -45.51 7.18
CA TRP A 1120 9.81 -44.17 7.29
C TRP A 1120 9.72 -43.53 5.90
N GLY A 1121 8.59 -42.91 5.60
CA GLY A 1121 8.34 -42.19 4.35
C GLY A 1121 8.05 -40.72 4.63
N GLY A 1122 8.33 -39.87 3.65
CA GLY A 1122 8.22 -38.41 3.78
C GLY A 1122 9.43 -37.71 3.17
N ARG A 1123 9.25 -36.44 2.79
CA ARG A 1123 10.37 -35.62 2.31
C ARG A 1123 11.27 -35.29 3.50
N ASP A 1124 12.58 -35.32 3.28
CA ASP A 1124 13.59 -35.01 4.30
C ASP A 1124 13.59 -35.94 5.53
N THR A 1125 13.05 -37.16 5.38
CA THR A 1125 13.01 -38.18 6.46
C THR A 1125 14.40 -38.46 7.04
N ASP A 1126 15.45 -38.40 6.22
CA ASP A 1126 16.83 -38.59 6.67
C ASP A 1126 17.29 -37.50 7.64
N ILE A 1127 16.89 -36.25 7.37
CA ILE A 1127 17.18 -35.11 8.23
C ILE A 1127 16.35 -35.22 9.52
N ALA A 1128 15.07 -35.62 9.40
CA ALA A 1128 14.17 -35.79 10.54
C ALA A 1128 14.64 -36.89 11.50
N LEU A 1129 15.19 -38.00 11.00
CA LEU A 1129 15.57 -39.14 11.85
C LEU A 1129 17.06 -39.20 12.17
N GLY A 1130 17.87 -38.29 11.63
CA GLY A 1130 19.32 -38.28 11.84
C GLY A 1130 20.07 -39.38 11.07
N SER A 1131 19.46 -39.99 10.05
CA SER A 1131 20.17 -40.93 9.18
C SER A 1131 21.08 -40.16 8.23
N SER A 1132 22.39 -40.27 8.44
CA SER A 1132 23.36 -39.88 7.41
C SER A 1132 23.18 -40.82 6.22
N GLY A 1133 22.81 -40.28 5.06
CA GLY A 1133 22.46 -41.04 3.86
C GLY A 1133 23.42 -42.19 3.56
N ALA A 1134 22.82 -43.36 3.33
CA ALA A 1134 23.46 -44.50 2.68
C ALA A 1134 22.95 -44.61 1.24
#